data_AF-A0A957WID5-F1
#
_entry.id   AF-A0A957WID5-F1
#
_cell.length_a   1.000
_cell.length_b   1.000
_cell.length_c   1.000
_cell.angle_alpha   90.00
_cell.angle_beta   90.00
_cell.angle_gamma   90.00
#
_symmetry.space_group_name_H-M   'P 1'
#
loop_
_entity.id
_entity.type
_entity.pdbx_description
1 polymer ?
#
loop_
_entity_poly.entity_id
_entity_poly.type
_entity_poly.pdbx_seq_one_letter_code
_entity_poly.pdbx_strand_id
1 'polypeptide(L)'
;MARLRAKEKILFYPTPLSVVEVIATNVATAGGRLFDPCCGDGRPAHLLGQRLGLTTYGVELHPDRAAQAAQRLDHCLTGAREFLVTEPRFNLIFSNPPYDQELGGGRMEVTHIQLDLELLRPGGLGIWVIPEPVLDVQLCQLLVTHLEQVALRRFPQPEYDRFKQVVVFGRKRPSPAVNTYTLASGLDRRCRDGLPTLQAGEFAYAYDGQVAPLTCFEMGFPDSSTILAEVETVGLHTEASWHTLLGGRSLGFGDFQPVLRLNAGHTAMAIAAGIVNGTEVTIDGRRHLIKGSTRKRVKASSDTNSTTDGTETTLREREVLVQTITALNLDTGHLTEYNSLDDQDGFSRFLLNHQHALVDSIEANFPPLFEPERDMPVWLPQLARVRPPGQLAGKLVAEGLLPAQQVRAAALAARLQTAKGVILIGEMGVGKTATAQAITALIGKGNWKLVVVAPAQVCEKWQREARTVLRDFGVSVHLIGRKRRQPDGRGQVRQVSKPVLDVIRAMAEPKPSVLVISYQLAKSGARWEHAATRQRKPLTLRVEVEETLSSYPYRQRVEREVTRVKTVYCCPDCGQTLTLDGQPVTDLAELGQRQHRCDECGAALWQQIPFKYGGRVALADFLNRRYSGRYNLILDEAHHTKGADTDVGYASADLVAGANKVIAMTGTLYSGKASSIFYLMYRLLPQFRQLYGYDEVQRFIEHHGLQEIITKVKKFDRYHSTYGYQRENVRVREIPGVSPGMVTMLLGHTAFLKLADVGLALPPYTEERLPVPLDDRLLEGLADLDRLHETAVKLAQEGRPGLLSTWLFASLGWVDCPVDETLAVKDDQGQVVETFSVSGVLTQAAELFDEPLAKDQVLLEVIRSELAQERGVGIFFSQ
;
A
#
# COMPACT_ATOMS: atom_id res chain seq x y z
N MET A 1 -9.10 7.14 8.43
CA MET A 1 -10.06 6.77 9.49
C MET A 1 -11.09 7.85 9.79
N ALA A 2 -10.71 9.11 10.05
CA ALA A 2 -11.70 10.18 10.29
C ALA A 2 -12.69 10.36 9.11
N ARG A 3 -12.22 10.27 7.85
CA ARG A 3 -13.01 10.49 6.63
C ARG A 3 -14.14 9.47 6.40
N LEU A 4 -13.96 8.19 6.76
CA LEU A 4 -15.00 7.15 6.57
C LEU A 4 -16.13 7.27 7.61
N ARG A 5 -15.79 7.49 8.89
CA ARG A 5 -16.77 7.83 9.93
C ARG A 5 -17.41 9.20 9.73
N ALA A 6 -16.68 10.16 9.17
CA ALA A 6 -17.24 11.44 8.75
C ALA A 6 -18.28 11.21 7.65
N LYS A 7 -18.00 10.39 6.63
CA LYS A 7 -18.96 10.02 5.58
C LYS A 7 -20.21 9.31 6.12
N GLU A 8 -20.08 8.45 7.12
CA GLU A 8 -21.22 7.82 7.81
C GLU A 8 -22.11 8.85 8.53
N LYS A 9 -21.53 9.95 9.03
CA LYS A 9 -22.27 11.11 9.58
C LYS A 9 -22.70 12.12 8.52
N ILE A 10 -22.48 11.85 7.24
CA ILE A 10 -22.63 12.82 6.14
C ILE A 10 -21.84 14.11 6.43
N LEU A 11 -20.62 13.94 6.94
CA LEU A 11 -19.63 14.98 7.27
C LEU A 11 -20.12 16.03 8.28
N PHE A 12 -21.15 15.70 9.08
CA PHE A 12 -21.70 16.61 10.07
C PHE A 12 -20.79 16.78 11.31
N TYR A 13 -20.32 18.01 11.52
CA TYR A 13 -19.61 18.45 12.72
C TYR A 13 -20.30 19.69 13.28
N PRO A 14 -21.06 19.61 14.39
CA PRO A 14 -21.81 20.77 14.89
C PRO A 14 -20.86 21.86 15.38
N THR A 15 -21.12 23.12 15.00
CA THR A 15 -20.41 24.26 15.57
C THR A 15 -20.76 24.37 17.07
N PRO A 16 -19.76 24.43 17.98
CA PRO A 16 -20.04 24.57 19.41
C PRO A 16 -20.83 25.84 19.70
N LEU A 17 -21.91 25.74 20.49
CA LEU A 17 -22.77 26.89 20.79
C LEU A 17 -22.04 28.00 21.53
N SER A 18 -21.03 27.67 22.34
CA SER A 18 -20.14 28.65 22.98
C SER A 18 -19.42 29.53 21.97
N VAL A 19 -19.02 28.99 20.81
CA VAL A 19 -18.40 29.75 19.73
C VAL A 19 -19.45 30.61 19.02
N VAL A 20 -20.65 30.07 18.79
CA VAL A 20 -21.77 30.82 18.19
C VAL A 20 -22.17 32.03 19.03
N GLU A 21 -22.15 31.92 20.36
CA GLU A 21 -22.40 33.05 21.26
C GLU A 21 -21.37 34.17 21.05
N VAL A 22 -20.08 33.82 20.96
CA VAL A 22 -19.01 34.79 20.68
C VAL A 22 -19.19 35.40 19.29
N ILE A 23 -19.52 34.60 18.27
CA ILE A 23 -19.81 35.10 16.91
C ILE A 23 -20.94 36.12 16.95
N ALA A 24 -22.03 35.85 17.66
CA ALA A 24 -23.19 36.75 17.75
C ALA A 24 -22.81 38.13 18.34
N THR A 25 -21.91 38.18 19.32
CA THR A 25 -21.46 39.46 19.91
C THR A 25 -20.67 40.36 18.94
N ASN A 26 -20.22 39.82 17.80
CA ASN A 26 -19.44 40.56 16.80
C ASN A 26 -20.31 41.15 15.67
N VAL A 27 -21.63 41.00 15.76
CA VAL A 27 -22.61 41.50 14.78
C VAL A 27 -23.44 42.60 15.43
N ALA A 28 -23.47 43.79 14.82
CA ALA A 28 -24.10 44.98 15.38
C ALA A 28 -25.55 45.20 14.89
N THR A 29 -25.92 44.63 13.75
CA THR A 29 -27.28 44.75 13.18
C THR A 29 -28.20 43.66 13.73
N ALA A 30 -29.41 44.06 14.12
CA ALA A 30 -30.53 43.14 14.37
C ALA A 30 -31.57 43.21 13.24
N GLY A 31 -32.24 42.09 12.95
CA GLY A 31 -33.24 41.98 11.89
C GLY A 31 -32.66 41.58 10.53
N GLY A 32 -33.48 40.89 9.71
CA GLY A 32 -33.06 40.35 8.41
C GLY A 32 -33.26 38.84 8.30
N ARG A 33 -32.66 38.23 7.27
CA ARG A 33 -32.66 36.78 7.04
C ARG A 33 -31.29 36.15 7.24
N LEU A 34 -31.28 35.05 7.98
CA LEU A 34 -30.16 34.14 8.12
C LEU A 34 -30.40 32.90 7.27
N PHE A 35 -29.40 32.49 6.49
CA PHE A 35 -29.41 31.20 5.82
C PHE A 35 -28.24 30.33 6.27
N ASP A 36 -28.53 29.08 6.61
CA ASP A 36 -27.55 28.03 6.88
C ASP A 36 -27.71 26.89 5.86
N PRO A 37 -26.81 26.80 4.86
CA PRO A 37 -26.91 25.82 3.77
C PRO A 37 -26.56 24.39 4.22
N CYS A 38 -26.06 24.21 5.44
CA CYS A 38 -25.66 22.93 6.02
C CYS A 38 -26.08 22.88 7.49
N CYS A 39 -27.37 23.11 7.74
CA CYS A 39 -27.83 23.50 9.08
C CYS A 39 -27.78 22.39 10.12
N GLY A 40 -27.61 21.11 9.72
CA GLY A 40 -27.57 20.01 10.64
C GLY A 40 -28.86 19.89 11.44
N ASP A 41 -28.73 19.93 12.77
CA ASP A 41 -29.89 19.95 13.68
C ASP A 41 -30.45 21.36 13.94
N GLY A 42 -29.91 22.40 13.30
CA GLY A 42 -30.39 23.77 13.36
C GLY A 42 -30.02 24.56 14.61
N ARG A 43 -29.33 23.98 15.61
CA ARG A 43 -29.03 24.68 16.87
C ARG A 43 -28.17 25.96 16.69
N PRO A 44 -27.09 25.96 15.89
CA PRO A 44 -26.28 27.17 15.68
C PRO A 44 -27.06 28.31 15.01
N ALA A 45 -27.74 28.01 13.91
CA ALA A 45 -28.55 28.97 13.16
C ALA A 45 -29.70 29.54 14.01
N HIS A 46 -30.37 28.70 14.81
CA HIS A 46 -31.41 29.12 15.74
C HIS A 46 -30.89 30.09 16.81
N LEU A 47 -29.76 29.77 17.45
CA LEU A 47 -29.15 30.63 18.48
C LEU A 47 -28.75 31.99 17.90
N LEU A 48 -28.12 31.98 16.71
CA LEU A 48 -27.71 33.21 16.03
C LEU A 48 -28.93 34.04 15.61
N GLY A 49 -29.98 33.38 15.10
CA GLY A 49 -31.27 33.99 14.76
C GLY A 49 -31.94 34.65 15.96
N GLN A 50 -32.00 33.97 17.11
CA GLN A 50 -32.56 34.55 18.35
C GLN A 50 -31.78 35.77 18.85
N ARG A 51 -30.45 35.68 18.87
CA ARG A 51 -29.59 36.78 19.37
C ARG A 51 -29.67 38.03 18.51
N LEU A 52 -29.83 37.86 17.19
CA LEU A 52 -29.83 38.94 16.21
C LEU A 52 -31.23 39.29 15.68
N GLY A 53 -32.29 38.63 16.15
CA GLY A 53 -33.66 38.84 15.69
C GLY A 53 -33.86 38.54 14.19
N LEU A 54 -33.26 37.47 13.68
CA LEU A 54 -33.30 37.09 12.25
C LEU A 54 -34.33 35.99 11.99
N THR A 55 -34.97 36.05 10.82
CA THR A 55 -35.72 34.91 10.29
C THR A 55 -34.76 33.89 9.71
N THR A 56 -34.87 32.64 10.16
CA THR A 56 -33.90 31.57 9.91
C THR A 56 -34.36 30.62 8.82
N TYR A 57 -33.46 30.38 7.86
CA TYR A 57 -33.63 29.48 6.74
C TYR A 57 -32.53 28.42 6.79
N GLY A 58 -32.87 27.16 6.53
CA GLY A 58 -31.91 26.05 6.54
C GLY A 58 -32.18 25.00 5.49
N VAL A 59 -31.12 24.34 5.03
CA VAL A 59 -31.19 23.11 4.22
C VAL A 59 -30.35 22.04 4.91
N GLU A 60 -30.89 20.83 5.00
CA GLU A 60 -30.17 19.67 5.53
C GLU A 60 -30.46 18.43 4.69
N LEU A 61 -29.39 17.71 4.31
CA LEU A 61 -29.47 16.51 3.48
C LEU A 61 -30.03 15.29 4.23
N HIS A 62 -29.72 15.15 5.53
CA HIS A 62 -30.16 14.01 6.32
C HIS A 62 -31.59 14.18 6.85
N PRO A 63 -32.54 13.28 6.53
CA PRO A 63 -33.95 13.41 6.92
C PRO A 63 -34.17 13.64 8.42
N ASP A 64 -33.56 12.83 9.28
CA ASP A 64 -33.77 12.96 10.74
C ASP A 64 -33.22 14.27 11.33
N ARG A 65 -32.12 14.81 10.79
CA ARG A 65 -31.55 16.08 11.25
C ARG A 65 -32.36 17.25 10.71
N ALA A 66 -32.80 17.18 9.45
CA ALA A 66 -33.70 18.17 8.88
C ALA A 66 -35.01 18.26 9.68
N ALA A 67 -35.56 17.13 10.12
CA ALA A 67 -36.74 17.11 11.00
C ALA A 67 -36.48 17.81 12.35
N GLN A 68 -35.28 17.64 12.92
CA GLN A 68 -34.88 18.34 14.15
C GLN A 68 -34.66 19.85 13.92
N ALA A 69 -34.06 20.22 12.79
CA ALA A 69 -33.84 21.61 12.41
C ALA A 69 -35.17 22.33 12.13
N ALA A 70 -36.14 21.66 11.49
CA ALA A 70 -37.48 22.19 11.24
C ALA A 70 -38.28 22.51 12.51
N GLN A 71 -37.93 21.91 13.66
CA GLN A 71 -38.51 22.27 14.96
C GLN A 71 -37.92 23.55 15.56
N ARG A 72 -36.80 24.05 15.01
CA ARG A 72 -36.02 25.17 15.57
C ARG A 72 -35.94 26.38 14.64
N LEU A 73 -35.81 26.14 13.34
CA LEU A 73 -35.70 27.18 12.32
C LEU A 73 -37.09 27.58 11.81
N ASP A 74 -37.25 28.83 11.38
CA ASP A 74 -38.51 29.33 10.82
C ASP A 74 -38.85 28.62 9.51
N HIS A 75 -37.82 28.32 8.70
CA HIS A 75 -37.92 27.58 7.45
C HIS A 75 -36.78 26.56 7.33
N CYS A 76 -37.10 25.29 7.10
CA CYS A 76 -36.12 24.24 6.88
C CYS A 76 -36.57 23.31 5.76
N LEU A 77 -35.68 23.00 4.81
CA LEU A 77 -35.93 22.03 3.74
C LEU A 77 -35.04 20.80 3.91
N THR A 78 -35.54 19.65 3.45
CA THR A 78 -34.77 18.40 3.38
C THR A 78 -34.32 18.16 1.95
N GLY A 79 -33.00 18.05 1.73
CA GLY A 79 -32.44 17.75 0.41
C GLY A 79 -31.04 18.30 0.22
N ALA A 80 -30.46 18.05 -0.96
CA ALA A 80 -29.14 18.56 -1.32
C ALA A 80 -29.24 20.03 -1.75
N ARG A 81 -28.34 20.90 -1.27
CA ARG A 81 -28.40 22.35 -1.50
C ARG A 81 -28.35 22.74 -2.97
N GLU A 82 -27.81 21.87 -3.82
CA GLU A 82 -27.69 22.04 -5.27
C GLU A 82 -29.06 22.09 -5.96
N PHE A 83 -30.10 21.52 -5.34
CA PHE A 83 -31.48 21.60 -5.83
C PHE A 83 -32.30 22.71 -5.17
N LEU A 84 -31.68 23.58 -4.36
CA LEU A 84 -32.38 24.69 -3.73
C LEU A 84 -32.73 25.76 -4.77
N VAL A 85 -34.00 26.11 -4.86
CA VAL A 85 -34.50 27.22 -5.67
C VAL A 85 -34.90 28.37 -4.75
N THR A 86 -34.11 29.45 -4.78
CA THR A 86 -34.33 30.65 -3.96
C THR A 86 -33.70 31.89 -4.58
N GLU A 87 -34.16 33.08 -4.18
CA GLU A 87 -33.56 34.35 -4.60
C GLU A 87 -32.33 34.72 -3.72
N PRO A 88 -31.34 35.45 -4.26
CA PRO A 88 -30.13 35.87 -3.54
C PRO A 88 -30.38 37.07 -2.60
N ARG A 89 -31.25 36.88 -1.61
CA ARG A 89 -31.78 37.94 -0.73
C ARG A 89 -31.48 37.70 0.76
N PHE A 90 -30.45 36.93 1.09
CA PHE A 90 -30.05 36.69 2.47
C PHE A 90 -29.14 37.80 3.00
N ASN A 91 -29.43 38.32 4.19
CA ASN A 91 -28.64 39.38 4.82
C ASN A 91 -27.42 38.80 5.55
N LEU A 92 -27.56 37.58 6.08
CA LEU A 92 -26.51 36.85 6.77
C LEU A 92 -26.50 35.40 6.28
N ILE A 93 -25.32 34.89 5.93
CA ILE A 93 -25.10 33.45 5.72
C ILE A 93 -24.16 32.93 6.78
N PHE A 94 -24.61 31.93 7.54
CA PHE A 94 -23.80 31.20 8.51
C PHE A 94 -23.63 29.78 8.00
N SER A 95 -22.40 29.39 7.69
CA SER A 95 -22.15 28.14 6.96
C SER A 95 -20.98 27.39 7.58
N ASN A 96 -21.23 26.13 7.92
CA ASN A 96 -20.22 25.18 8.37
C ASN A 96 -20.16 24.03 7.34
N PRO A 97 -19.47 24.26 6.20
CA PRO A 97 -19.54 23.36 5.05
C PRO A 97 -18.94 21.97 5.36
N PRO A 98 -19.32 20.94 4.60
CA PRO A 98 -18.76 19.59 4.74
C PRO A 98 -17.27 19.55 4.36
N TYR A 99 -16.48 18.76 5.10
CA TYR A 99 -15.02 18.65 4.91
C TYR A 99 -14.65 17.46 4.03
N ASP A 100 -14.77 17.60 2.70
CA ASP A 100 -14.41 16.57 1.73
C ASP A 100 -13.99 17.16 0.37
N GLN A 101 -13.70 16.30 -0.60
CA GLN A 101 -13.35 16.67 -1.97
C GLN A 101 -14.48 16.30 -2.94
N GLU A 102 -14.68 17.15 -3.95
CA GLU A 102 -15.66 16.90 -5.01
C GLU A 102 -15.25 15.77 -5.96
N LEU A 103 -16.27 15.19 -6.62
CA LEU A 103 -16.13 14.25 -7.73
C LEU A 103 -15.59 14.99 -8.97
N GLY A 104 -14.27 15.23 -8.98
CA GLY A 104 -13.58 16.02 -10.01
C GLY A 104 -12.29 16.68 -9.53
N GLY A 105 -12.07 16.69 -8.20
CA GLY A 105 -11.00 17.43 -7.57
C GLY A 105 -11.45 18.84 -7.18
N GLY A 106 -10.97 19.34 -6.03
CA GLY A 106 -11.47 20.57 -5.41
C GLY A 106 -12.00 20.31 -4.00
N ARG A 107 -11.93 21.30 -3.11
CA ARG A 107 -12.39 21.21 -1.71
C ARG A 107 -13.82 21.72 -1.59
N MET A 108 -14.72 20.93 -0.99
CA MET A 108 -16.14 21.28 -0.87
C MET A 108 -16.37 22.58 -0.09
N GLU A 109 -15.51 22.92 0.87
CA GLU A 109 -15.57 24.18 1.61
C GLU A 109 -15.46 25.40 0.68
N VAL A 110 -14.60 25.32 -0.33
CA VAL A 110 -14.39 26.41 -1.29
C VAL A 110 -15.62 26.56 -2.18
N THR A 111 -16.16 25.46 -2.70
CA THR A 111 -17.38 25.49 -3.51
C THR A 111 -18.57 26.01 -2.73
N HIS A 112 -18.72 25.59 -1.47
CA HIS A 112 -19.79 26.07 -0.61
C HIS A 112 -19.69 27.58 -0.39
N ILE A 113 -18.49 28.12 -0.15
CA ILE A 113 -18.29 29.57 -0.03
C ILE A 113 -18.67 30.28 -1.34
N GLN A 114 -18.33 29.73 -2.52
CA GLN A 114 -18.71 30.32 -3.80
C GLN A 114 -20.24 30.39 -3.98
N LEU A 115 -20.94 29.29 -3.70
CA LEU A 115 -22.40 29.23 -3.78
C LEU A 115 -23.08 30.13 -2.72
N ASP A 116 -22.54 30.17 -1.51
CA ASP A 116 -23.02 31.06 -0.45
C ASP A 116 -22.89 32.53 -0.87
N LEU A 117 -21.77 32.89 -1.50
CA LEU A 117 -21.56 34.23 -2.02
C LEU A 117 -22.57 34.60 -3.10
N GLU A 118 -23.13 33.66 -3.87
CA GLU A 118 -24.18 33.96 -4.85
C GLU A 118 -25.50 34.33 -4.17
N LEU A 119 -25.86 33.63 -3.08
CA LEU A 119 -27.11 33.82 -2.33
C LEU A 119 -27.09 35.00 -1.36
N LEU A 120 -25.90 35.40 -0.90
CA LEU A 120 -25.71 36.55 -0.02
C LEU A 120 -26.00 37.86 -0.77
N ARG A 121 -26.78 38.78 -0.20
CA ARG A 121 -27.03 40.09 -0.85
C ARG A 121 -25.76 40.97 -0.83
N PRO A 122 -25.59 41.91 -1.78
CA PRO A 122 -24.64 43.00 -1.63
C PRO A 122 -24.78 43.72 -0.28
N GLY A 123 -23.67 43.91 0.43
CA GLY A 123 -23.62 44.48 1.78
C GLY A 123 -24.03 43.51 2.90
N GLY A 124 -24.41 42.27 2.59
CA GLY A 124 -24.70 41.22 3.56
C GLY A 124 -23.44 40.65 4.20
N LEU A 125 -23.60 39.96 5.34
CA LEU A 125 -22.51 39.38 6.13
C LEU A 125 -22.39 37.87 5.90
N GLY A 126 -21.22 37.42 5.46
CA GLY A 126 -20.88 36.01 5.41
C GLY A 126 -20.06 35.59 6.63
N ILE A 127 -20.44 34.47 7.24
CA ILE A 127 -19.76 33.85 8.38
C ILE A 127 -19.54 32.37 8.06
N TRP A 128 -18.29 31.96 7.87
CA TRP A 128 -17.94 30.57 7.56
C TRP A 128 -17.08 29.94 8.65
N VAL A 129 -17.40 28.70 9.01
CA VAL A 129 -16.59 27.87 9.91
C VAL A 129 -15.85 26.83 9.08
N ILE A 130 -14.53 26.97 8.93
CA ILE A 130 -13.71 26.08 8.11
C ILE A 130 -12.46 25.61 8.86
N PRO A 131 -11.85 24.46 8.49
CA PRO A 131 -10.56 24.06 9.00
C PRO A 131 -9.45 25.05 8.60
N GLU A 132 -8.55 25.39 9.53
CA GLU A 132 -7.44 26.31 9.24
C GLU A 132 -6.58 25.90 8.02
N PRO A 133 -6.27 24.60 7.77
CA PRO A 133 -5.48 24.19 6.61
C PRO A 133 -6.18 24.34 5.24
N VAL A 134 -7.44 24.78 5.20
CA VAL A 134 -8.16 25.11 3.95
C VAL A 134 -7.79 26.51 3.46
N LEU A 135 -7.31 27.39 4.35
CA LEU A 135 -6.88 28.74 4.00
C LEU A 135 -5.58 28.73 3.19
N ASP A 136 -5.71 28.61 1.88
CA ASP A 136 -4.62 28.78 0.93
C ASP A 136 -4.74 30.11 0.16
N VAL A 137 -3.75 30.38 -0.69
CA VAL A 137 -3.70 31.62 -1.49
C VAL A 137 -4.92 31.77 -2.41
N GLN A 138 -5.50 30.67 -2.90
CA GLN A 138 -6.65 30.69 -3.81
C GLN A 138 -7.93 31.07 -3.06
N LEU A 139 -8.16 30.47 -1.89
CA LEU A 139 -9.28 30.84 -1.04
C LEU A 139 -9.13 32.27 -0.52
N CYS A 140 -7.92 32.69 -0.10
CA CYS A 140 -7.67 34.08 0.27
C CYS A 140 -8.00 35.04 -0.88
N GLN A 141 -7.64 34.69 -2.12
CA GLN A 141 -7.99 35.48 -3.30
C GLN A 141 -9.51 35.55 -3.53
N LEU A 142 -10.24 34.44 -3.42
CA LEU A 142 -11.70 34.41 -3.50
C LEU A 142 -12.33 35.36 -2.46
N LEU A 143 -11.92 35.24 -1.19
CA LEU A 143 -12.46 36.04 -0.09
C LEU A 143 -12.25 37.53 -0.32
N VAL A 144 -11.03 38.00 -0.61
CA VAL A 144 -10.78 39.45 -0.80
C VAL A 144 -11.40 40.01 -2.08
N THR A 145 -11.69 39.15 -3.07
CA THR A 145 -12.34 39.53 -4.32
C THR A 145 -13.81 39.84 -4.09
N HIS A 146 -14.53 39.02 -3.32
CA HIS A 146 -15.96 39.20 -3.13
C HIS A 146 -16.35 39.90 -1.82
N LEU A 147 -15.44 39.95 -0.84
CA LEU A 147 -15.70 40.49 0.48
C LEU A 147 -14.84 41.71 0.79
N GLU A 148 -15.41 42.64 1.54
CA GLU A 148 -14.72 43.71 2.25
C GLU A 148 -14.71 43.43 3.75
N GLN A 149 -13.77 44.07 4.47
CA GLN A 149 -13.61 43.89 5.92
C GLN A 149 -13.42 42.42 6.31
N VAL A 150 -12.52 41.68 5.63
CA VAL A 150 -12.31 40.26 5.92
C VAL A 150 -11.55 40.07 7.25
N ALA A 151 -12.12 39.30 8.17
CA ALA A 151 -11.47 38.89 9.41
C ALA A 151 -11.43 37.36 9.56
N LEU A 152 -10.26 36.83 9.93
CA LEU A 152 -10.02 35.40 10.17
C LEU A 152 -9.65 35.21 11.64
N ARG A 153 -10.37 34.35 12.37
CA ARG A 153 -10.12 34.10 13.79
C ARG A 153 -10.15 32.61 14.12
N ARG A 154 -9.20 32.14 14.92
CA ARG A 154 -9.24 30.79 15.49
C ARG A 154 -10.35 30.68 16.52
N PHE A 155 -10.88 29.47 16.69
CA PHE A 155 -11.78 29.19 17.79
C PHE A 155 -11.15 29.55 19.15
N PRO A 156 -11.95 29.98 20.15
CA PRO A 156 -11.49 30.04 21.53
C PRO A 156 -11.03 28.68 22.05
N GLN A 157 -10.08 28.67 22.98
CA GLN A 157 -9.71 27.43 23.68
C GLN A 157 -10.82 27.03 24.68
N PRO A 158 -11.08 25.72 24.86
CA PRO A 158 -10.36 24.56 24.33
C PRO A 158 -10.82 24.07 22.94
N GLU A 159 -11.82 24.70 22.33
CA GLU A 159 -12.45 24.18 21.09
C GLU A 159 -11.49 24.20 19.89
N TYR A 160 -10.55 25.15 19.84
CA TYR A 160 -9.53 25.17 18.80
C TYR A 160 -8.62 23.94 18.85
N ASP A 161 -8.22 23.47 20.03
CA ASP A 161 -7.40 22.26 20.12
C ASP A 161 -8.12 21.00 19.66
N ARG A 162 -9.44 20.98 19.81
CA ARG A 162 -10.31 19.89 19.39
C ARG A 162 -10.56 19.85 17.88
N PHE A 163 -10.86 21.00 17.27
CA PHE A 163 -11.34 21.06 15.89
C PHE A 163 -10.36 21.68 14.90
N LYS A 164 -9.39 22.47 15.36
CA LYS A 164 -8.46 23.26 14.53
C LYS A 164 -9.20 24.09 13.46
N GLN A 165 -10.33 24.66 13.86
CA GLN A 165 -11.23 25.45 13.03
C GLN A 165 -11.04 26.95 13.24
N VAL A 166 -11.37 27.71 12.19
CA VAL A 166 -11.37 29.17 12.15
C VAL A 166 -12.74 29.67 11.72
N VAL A 167 -13.08 30.88 12.16
CA VAL A 167 -14.24 31.64 11.70
C VAL A 167 -13.76 32.71 10.71
N VAL A 168 -14.39 32.73 9.54
CA VAL A 168 -14.19 33.74 8.50
C VAL A 168 -15.38 34.70 8.52
N PHE A 169 -15.12 35.98 8.73
CA PHE A 169 -16.09 37.06 8.56
C PHE A 169 -15.78 37.87 7.31
N GLY A 170 -16.81 38.33 6.61
CA GLY A 170 -16.65 39.37 5.61
C GLY A 170 -17.97 39.88 5.05
N ARG A 171 -17.99 41.14 4.62
CA ARG A 171 -19.17 41.79 4.06
C ARG A 171 -19.14 41.72 2.54
N LYS A 172 -20.21 41.27 1.89
CA LYS A 172 -20.25 41.12 0.43
C LYS A 172 -20.17 42.47 -0.27
N ARG A 173 -19.23 42.58 -1.20
CA ARG A 173 -19.08 43.77 -2.05
C ARG A 173 -20.23 43.87 -3.05
N PRO A 174 -20.64 45.08 -3.46
CA PRO A 174 -21.58 45.27 -4.58
C PRO A 174 -21.07 44.71 -5.90
N SER A 175 -19.75 44.76 -6.11
CA SER A 175 -19.07 44.19 -7.27
C SER A 175 -17.72 43.57 -6.85
N PRO A 176 -17.24 42.54 -7.57
CA PRO A 176 -15.94 41.94 -7.32
C PRO A 176 -14.80 42.97 -7.40
N ALA A 177 -13.86 42.91 -6.47
CA ALA A 177 -12.68 43.75 -6.47
C ALA A 177 -11.69 43.33 -7.58
N VAL A 178 -11.07 44.31 -8.22
CA VAL A 178 -10.04 44.11 -9.25
C VAL A 178 -8.65 44.28 -8.62
N ASN A 179 -7.63 43.62 -9.16
CA ASN A 179 -6.24 43.69 -8.67
C ASN A 179 -6.06 43.23 -7.21
N THR A 180 -6.62 42.07 -6.88
CA THR A 180 -6.70 41.54 -5.51
C THR A 180 -5.43 40.84 -5.03
N TYR A 181 -4.41 40.67 -5.89
CA TYR A 181 -3.19 39.94 -5.58
C TYR A 181 -2.52 40.40 -4.28
N THR A 182 -2.27 41.71 -4.12
CA THR A 182 -1.60 42.25 -2.93
C THR A 182 -2.40 42.01 -1.64
N LEU A 183 -3.73 42.14 -1.72
CA LEU A 183 -4.63 41.88 -0.59
C LEU A 183 -4.68 40.38 -0.26
N ALA A 184 -4.74 39.53 -1.27
CA ALA A 184 -4.75 38.07 -1.14
C ALA A 184 -3.44 37.56 -0.53
N SER A 185 -2.28 38.00 -1.06
CA SER A 185 -0.96 37.66 -0.52
C SER A 185 -0.76 38.17 0.91
N GLY A 186 -1.30 39.35 1.24
CA GLY A 186 -1.29 39.87 2.60
C GLY A 186 -2.12 39.03 3.57
N LEU A 187 -3.31 38.58 3.15
CA LEU A 187 -4.17 37.71 3.95
C LEU A 187 -3.57 36.31 4.12
N ASP A 188 -3.03 35.72 3.05
CA ASP A 188 -2.33 34.43 3.04
C ASP A 188 -1.08 34.46 3.95
N ARG A 189 -0.30 35.56 3.91
CA ARG A 189 0.82 35.76 4.84
C ARG A 189 0.37 35.74 6.30
N ARG A 190 -0.73 36.43 6.65
CA ARG A 190 -1.28 36.43 8.01
C ARG A 190 -1.76 35.04 8.45
N CYS A 191 -2.25 34.22 7.53
CA CYS A 191 -2.61 32.83 7.83
C CYS A 191 -1.37 32.01 8.22
N ARG A 192 -0.26 32.18 7.49
CA ARG A 192 1.03 31.51 7.78
C ARG A 192 1.69 31.99 9.08
N ASP A 193 1.60 33.28 9.37
CA ASP A 193 2.20 33.88 10.58
C ASP A 193 1.42 33.50 11.86
N GLY A 194 0.21 32.94 11.70
CA GLY A 194 -0.65 32.48 12.78
C GLY A 194 -1.83 33.41 13.04
N LEU A 195 -3.04 32.85 13.03
CA LEU A 195 -4.27 33.62 13.22
C LEU A 195 -4.58 33.90 14.71
N PRO A 196 -5.08 35.09 15.04
CA PRO A 196 -5.53 35.43 16.39
C PRO A 196 -6.80 34.67 16.77
N THR A 197 -7.02 34.49 18.08
CA THR A 197 -8.22 33.85 18.65
C THR A 197 -9.42 34.80 18.61
N LEU A 198 -10.61 34.27 18.30
CA LEU A 198 -11.86 35.03 18.29
C LEU A 198 -12.18 35.58 19.69
N GLN A 199 -12.45 36.89 19.78
CA GLN A 199 -12.89 37.54 21.02
C GLN A 199 -14.32 38.07 20.90
N ALA A 200 -15.01 38.16 22.04
CA ALA A 200 -16.36 38.70 22.11
C ALA A 200 -16.36 40.22 21.91
N GLY A 201 -17.24 40.74 21.05
CA GLY A 201 -17.33 42.17 20.74
C GLY A 201 -16.07 42.77 20.11
N GLU A 202 -15.21 41.94 19.51
CA GLU A 202 -13.99 42.38 18.82
C GLU A 202 -14.32 43.25 17.59
N PHE A 203 -15.44 42.95 16.94
CA PHE A 203 -15.94 43.61 15.75
C PHE A 203 -17.38 44.09 15.93
N ALA A 204 -17.81 44.98 15.04
CA ALA A 204 -19.18 45.47 14.96
C ALA A 204 -19.66 45.41 13.50
N TYR A 205 -19.79 44.21 12.95
CA TYR A 205 -20.25 44.05 11.57
C TYR A 205 -21.70 44.53 11.44
N ALA A 206 -21.94 45.45 10.51
CA ALA A 206 -23.26 45.99 10.22
C ALA A 206 -23.66 45.70 8.77
N TYR A 207 -24.92 45.28 8.61
CA TYR A 207 -25.62 45.12 7.34
C TYR A 207 -27.00 45.78 7.40
N ASP A 208 -27.67 45.91 6.26
CA ASP A 208 -29.04 46.41 6.18
C ASP A 208 -30.03 45.29 6.52
N GLY A 209 -30.82 45.47 7.58
CA GLY A 209 -31.80 44.49 8.08
C GLY A 209 -33.15 44.51 7.35
N GLN A 210 -33.40 45.47 6.44
CA GLN A 210 -34.64 45.52 5.68
C GLN A 210 -34.68 44.43 4.60
N VAL A 211 -35.82 43.73 4.48
CA VAL A 211 -35.98 42.64 3.51
C VAL A 211 -37.40 42.59 2.93
N ALA A 212 -37.51 42.67 1.61
CA ALA A 212 -38.73 42.29 0.88
C ALA A 212 -38.93 40.76 0.96
N PRO A 213 -40.16 40.21 1.06
CA PRO A 213 -40.42 38.77 1.16
C PRO A 213 -39.66 37.94 0.11
N LEU A 214 -39.18 36.75 0.49
CA LEU A 214 -38.74 35.74 -0.49
C LEU A 214 -39.99 35.27 -1.24
N THR A 215 -39.91 35.18 -2.56
CA THR A 215 -40.99 34.62 -3.39
C THR A 215 -40.85 33.12 -3.59
N CYS A 216 -39.66 32.57 -3.37
CA CYS A 216 -39.37 31.15 -3.54
C CYS A 216 -38.32 30.66 -2.53
N PHE A 217 -38.60 29.53 -1.87
CA PHE A 217 -37.64 28.77 -1.06
C PHE A 217 -38.10 27.31 -1.02
N GLU A 218 -37.72 26.53 -2.04
CA GLU A 218 -38.16 25.15 -2.23
C GLU A 218 -37.08 24.27 -2.89
N MET A 219 -37.31 22.95 -2.89
CA MET A 219 -36.45 21.99 -3.58
C MET A 219 -36.94 21.75 -5.00
N GLY A 220 -36.18 22.20 -6.01
CA GLY A 220 -36.49 22.03 -7.42
C GLY A 220 -35.79 20.80 -7.99
N PHE A 221 -36.40 19.61 -7.84
CA PHE A 221 -35.95 18.43 -8.57
C PHE A 221 -36.41 18.52 -10.04
N PRO A 222 -35.49 18.48 -11.02
CA PRO A 222 -35.90 18.51 -12.43
C PRO A 222 -36.63 17.22 -12.80
N ASP A 223 -37.71 17.35 -13.59
CA ASP A 223 -38.42 16.18 -14.12
C ASP A 223 -37.51 15.39 -15.09
N SER A 224 -37.65 14.07 -15.07
CA SER A 224 -36.83 13.17 -15.91
C SER A 224 -36.92 13.49 -17.41
N SER A 225 -38.07 13.95 -17.90
CA SER A 225 -38.24 14.35 -19.31
C SER A 225 -37.51 15.65 -19.63
N THR A 226 -37.48 16.60 -18.69
CA THR A 226 -36.73 17.86 -18.80
C THR A 226 -35.23 17.60 -18.82
N ILE A 227 -34.73 16.72 -17.93
CA ILE A 227 -33.31 16.33 -17.92
C ILE A 227 -32.93 15.68 -19.25
N LEU A 228 -33.75 14.76 -19.77
CA LEU A 228 -33.49 14.10 -21.06
C LEU A 228 -33.46 15.11 -22.21
N ALA A 229 -34.46 15.99 -22.29
CA ALA A 229 -34.52 17.02 -23.31
C ALA A 229 -33.33 18.00 -23.22
N GLU A 230 -32.91 18.38 -22.02
CA GLU A 230 -31.77 19.27 -21.77
C GLU A 230 -30.44 18.58 -22.08
N VAL A 231 -30.29 17.29 -21.75
CA VAL A 231 -29.14 16.47 -22.16
C VAL A 231 -29.06 16.37 -23.69
N GLU A 232 -30.19 16.22 -24.38
CA GLU A 232 -30.25 16.18 -25.86
C GLU A 232 -29.97 17.54 -26.50
N THR A 233 -30.49 18.64 -25.93
CA THR A 233 -30.34 19.99 -26.51
C THR A 233 -29.02 20.67 -26.15
N VAL A 234 -28.62 20.63 -24.88
CA VAL A 234 -27.35 21.20 -24.41
C VAL A 234 -26.18 20.29 -24.79
N GLY A 235 -26.48 19.03 -25.11
CA GLY A 235 -25.44 18.05 -25.44
C GLY A 235 -24.59 17.74 -24.22
N LEU A 236 -25.13 17.81 -23.00
CA LEU A 236 -24.36 17.51 -21.78
C LEU A 236 -23.68 16.14 -21.91
N HIS A 237 -24.35 15.18 -22.56
CA HIS A 237 -23.82 13.85 -22.85
C HIS A 237 -22.57 13.80 -23.73
N THR A 238 -22.28 14.89 -24.44
CA THR A 238 -21.09 15.08 -25.27
C THR A 238 -19.95 15.77 -24.53
N GLU A 239 -20.22 16.35 -23.35
CA GLU A 239 -19.20 17.02 -22.57
C GLU A 239 -18.31 16.03 -21.81
N ALA A 240 -17.03 16.38 -21.68
CA ALA A 240 -16.04 15.57 -20.97
C ALA A 240 -16.41 15.32 -19.48
N SER A 241 -17.15 16.25 -18.88
CA SER A 241 -17.70 16.18 -17.52
C SER A 241 -18.71 15.04 -17.37
N TRP A 242 -19.64 14.90 -18.32
CA TRP A 242 -20.65 13.83 -18.33
C TRP A 242 -20.05 12.47 -18.60
N HIS A 243 -19.11 12.40 -19.55
CA HIS A 243 -18.29 11.21 -19.74
C HIS A 243 -17.57 10.86 -18.44
N THR A 244 -17.04 11.82 -17.68
CA THR A 244 -16.42 11.56 -16.38
C THR A 244 -17.41 10.98 -15.36
N LEU A 245 -18.63 11.53 -15.29
CA LEU A 245 -19.70 11.14 -14.36
C LEU A 245 -20.24 9.72 -14.61
N LEU A 246 -20.37 9.32 -15.88
CA LEU A 246 -20.80 7.97 -16.27
C LEU A 246 -19.67 6.92 -16.25
N GLY A 247 -18.47 7.29 -15.80
CA GLY A 247 -17.32 6.39 -15.75
C GLY A 247 -16.56 6.27 -17.08
N GLY A 248 -16.74 7.23 -18.00
CA GLY A 248 -15.88 7.48 -19.17
C GLY A 248 -14.49 8.03 -18.83
N ARG A 249 -14.21 8.27 -17.55
CA ARG A 249 -12.87 8.06 -16.99
C ARG A 249 -12.86 6.86 -16.05
N SER A 250 -13.12 5.68 -16.61
CA SER A 250 -12.59 4.44 -16.06
C SER A 250 -11.08 4.58 -16.10
N LEU A 251 -10.47 5.02 -14.99
CA LEU A 251 -9.03 5.00 -14.71
C LEU A 251 -8.14 4.87 -15.97
N GLY A 252 -8.08 5.87 -16.85
CA GLY A 252 -7.15 5.90 -17.99
C GLY A 252 -6.96 4.59 -18.78
N PHE A 253 -8.00 3.82 -19.06
CA PHE A 253 -7.90 2.58 -19.87
C PHE A 253 -8.19 2.79 -21.36
N GLY A 254 -7.99 4.01 -21.88
CA GLY A 254 -8.18 4.31 -23.31
C GLY A 254 -7.38 3.41 -24.26
N ASP A 255 -6.36 2.71 -23.75
CA ASP A 255 -5.49 1.79 -24.49
C ASP A 255 -5.56 0.34 -23.96
N PHE A 256 -6.67 -0.11 -23.37
CA PHE A 256 -6.78 -1.50 -22.93
C PHE A 256 -6.67 -2.45 -24.13
N GLN A 257 -5.51 -3.11 -24.24
CA GLN A 257 -5.25 -4.07 -25.30
C GLN A 257 -4.58 -5.30 -24.68
N PRO A 258 -5.28 -6.43 -24.53
CA PRO A 258 -4.69 -7.63 -23.94
C PRO A 258 -3.57 -8.17 -24.83
N VAL A 259 -2.55 -8.80 -24.23
CA VAL A 259 -1.42 -9.38 -25.00
C VAL A 259 -1.90 -10.55 -25.88
N LEU A 260 -2.77 -11.38 -25.33
CA LEU A 260 -3.34 -12.57 -25.95
C LEU A 260 -4.85 -12.60 -25.73
N ARG A 261 -5.53 -13.48 -26.48
CA ARG A 261 -6.95 -13.80 -26.30
C ARG A 261 -7.30 -14.05 -24.83
N LEU A 262 -8.41 -13.48 -24.36
CA LEU A 262 -8.88 -13.67 -22.98
C LEU A 262 -9.54 -15.05 -22.83
N ASN A 263 -9.36 -15.67 -21.66
CA ASN A 263 -10.12 -16.85 -21.27
C ASN A 263 -11.39 -16.43 -20.50
N ALA A 264 -12.28 -17.38 -20.22
CA ALA A 264 -13.53 -17.18 -19.47
C ALA A 264 -13.35 -16.34 -18.20
N GLY A 265 -12.34 -16.67 -17.39
CA GLY A 265 -12.06 -16.00 -16.13
C GLY A 265 -11.59 -14.55 -16.33
N HIS A 266 -10.74 -14.30 -17.33
CA HIS A 266 -10.31 -12.95 -17.68
C HIS A 266 -11.46 -12.10 -18.22
N THR A 267 -12.35 -12.70 -19.01
CA THR A 267 -13.56 -12.06 -19.53
C THR A 267 -14.49 -11.63 -18.40
N ALA A 268 -14.80 -12.52 -17.47
CA ALA A 268 -15.61 -12.20 -16.29
C ALA A 268 -15.02 -11.02 -15.50
N MET A 269 -13.69 -11.01 -15.31
CA MET A 269 -13.01 -9.91 -14.63
C MET A 269 -13.04 -8.59 -15.42
N ALA A 270 -12.86 -8.63 -16.75
CA ALA A 270 -12.96 -7.44 -17.59
C ALA A 270 -14.37 -6.84 -17.57
N ILE A 271 -15.40 -7.69 -17.57
CA ILE A 271 -16.79 -7.26 -17.42
C ILE A 271 -17.01 -6.63 -16.06
N ALA A 272 -16.65 -7.32 -14.97
CA ALA A 272 -16.81 -6.78 -13.62
C ALA A 272 -16.02 -5.48 -13.38
N ALA A 273 -14.90 -5.29 -14.09
CA ALA A 273 -14.13 -4.05 -14.10
C ALA A 273 -14.79 -2.90 -14.90
N GLY A 274 -15.88 -3.18 -15.61
CA GLY A 274 -16.63 -2.22 -16.40
C GLY A 274 -16.03 -1.91 -17.77
N ILE A 275 -15.09 -2.73 -18.27
CA ILE A 275 -14.44 -2.50 -19.58
C ILE A 275 -15.42 -2.63 -20.74
N VAL A 276 -16.40 -3.53 -20.62
CA VAL A 276 -17.43 -3.74 -21.64
C VAL A 276 -18.70 -2.96 -21.37
N ASN A 277 -18.65 -1.92 -20.54
CA ASN A 277 -19.86 -1.14 -20.25
C ASN A 277 -20.36 -0.47 -21.53
N GLY A 278 -21.63 -0.72 -21.86
CA GLY A 278 -22.23 -0.23 -23.10
C GLY A 278 -22.00 -1.15 -24.30
N THR A 279 -21.51 -2.37 -24.08
CA THR A 279 -21.34 -3.37 -25.14
C THR A 279 -22.65 -4.10 -25.41
N GLU A 280 -23.05 -4.16 -26.68
CA GLU A 280 -24.19 -4.95 -27.13
C GLU A 280 -23.78 -6.41 -27.35
N VAL A 281 -24.50 -7.33 -26.74
CA VAL A 281 -24.30 -8.77 -26.90
C VAL A 281 -25.62 -9.46 -27.24
N THR A 282 -25.54 -10.53 -28.03
CA THR A 282 -26.72 -11.36 -28.32
C THR A 282 -26.80 -12.48 -27.29
N ILE A 283 -27.88 -12.50 -26.51
CA ILE A 283 -28.20 -13.52 -25.51
C ILE A 283 -29.55 -14.13 -25.89
N ASP A 284 -29.58 -15.45 -26.07
CA ASP A 284 -30.77 -16.21 -26.48
C ASP A 284 -31.49 -15.61 -27.71
N GLY A 285 -30.70 -15.13 -28.68
CA GLY A 285 -31.20 -14.53 -29.93
C GLY A 285 -31.75 -13.10 -29.80
N ARG A 286 -31.62 -12.46 -28.63
CA ARG A 286 -32.06 -11.08 -28.38
C ARG A 286 -30.90 -10.16 -28.03
N ARG A 287 -31.02 -8.89 -28.39
CA ARG A 287 -29.98 -7.89 -28.15
C ARG A 287 -30.03 -7.40 -26.71
N HIS A 288 -28.88 -7.44 -26.04
CA HIS A 288 -28.75 -6.98 -24.67
C HIS A 288 -27.58 -6.00 -24.56
N LEU A 289 -27.78 -4.93 -23.79
CA LEU A 289 -26.70 -4.04 -23.39
C LEU A 289 -26.16 -4.49 -22.04
N ILE A 290 -24.86 -4.75 -21.95
CA ILE A 290 -24.23 -5.20 -20.71
C ILE A 290 -23.56 -4.04 -19.99
N LYS A 291 -23.74 -4.03 -18.68
CA LYS A 291 -23.01 -3.18 -17.75
C LYS A 291 -22.48 -4.03 -16.61
N GLY A 292 -21.16 -4.12 -16.49
CA GLY A 292 -20.51 -4.68 -15.32
C GLY A 292 -20.12 -3.59 -14.33
N SER A 293 -20.22 -3.91 -13.04
CA SER A 293 -19.74 -3.05 -11.98
C SER A 293 -19.19 -3.88 -10.82
N THR A 294 -18.18 -3.33 -10.14
CA THR A 294 -17.67 -3.88 -8.90
C THR A 294 -17.87 -2.85 -7.80
N ARG A 295 -18.47 -3.26 -6.67
CA ARG A 295 -18.65 -2.42 -5.49
C ARG A 295 -18.08 -3.10 -4.26
N LYS A 296 -17.53 -2.32 -3.33
CA LYS A 296 -17.17 -2.80 -1.99
C LYS A 296 -18.40 -2.71 -1.09
N ARG A 297 -18.77 -3.81 -0.45
CA ARG A 297 -19.74 -3.83 0.66
C ARG A 297 -19.01 -4.11 1.98
N VAL A 298 -19.50 -3.55 3.07
CA VAL A 298 -18.97 -3.79 4.41
C VAL A 298 -19.84 -4.81 5.13
N LYS A 299 -19.22 -5.86 5.67
CA LYS A 299 -19.85 -6.77 6.64
C LYS A 299 -19.36 -6.42 8.03
N ALA A 300 -20.25 -5.99 8.91
CA ALA A 300 -19.94 -5.68 10.30
C ALA A 300 -20.21 -6.89 11.20
N SER A 301 -19.34 -7.14 12.17
CA SER A 301 -19.53 -8.07 13.28
C SER A 301 -19.07 -7.43 14.59
N SER A 302 -19.64 -7.85 15.72
CA SER A 302 -19.31 -7.31 17.05
C SER A 302 -19.08 -8.43 18.05
N ASP A 303 -17.97 -8.36 18.78
CA ASP A 303 -17.66 -9.26 19.89
C ASP A 303 -17.50 -8.42 21.17
N THR A 304 -18.18 -8.80 22.26
CA THR A 304 -18.09 -8.10 23.55
C THR A 304 -17.48 -9.00 24.61
N ASN A 305 -16.39 -8.53 25.23
CA ASN A 305 -15.70 -9.22 26.32
C ASN A 305 -15.83 -8.41 27.61
N SER A 306 -16.15 -9.09 28.71
CA SER A 306 -16.17 -8.51 30.06
C SER A 306 -14.80 -8.66 30.70
N THR A 307 -14.21 -7.55 31.19
CA THR A 307 -12.94 -7.54 31.91
C THR A 307 -13.15 -7.04 33.35
N THR A 308 -12.17 -7.24 34.23
CA THR A 308 -12.23 -6.77 35.64
C THR A 308 -12.35 -5.25 35.78
N ASP A 309 -11.94 -4.49 34.76
CA ASP A 309 -11.95 -3.02 34.73
C ASP A 309 -13.09 -2.41 33.89
N GLY A 310 -13.98 -3.25 33.33
CA GLY A 310 -15.15 -2.84 32.55
C GLY A 310 -15.39 -3.69 31.28
N THR A 311 -16.21 -3.20 30.36
CA THR A 311 -16.59 -3.91 29.12
C THR A 311 -15.77 -3.44 27.90
N GLU A 312 -15.17 -4.37 27.17
CA GLU A 312 -14.49 -4.11 25.89
C GLU A 312 -15.33 -4.67 24.74
N THR A 313 -15.74 -3.81 23.81
CA THR A 313 -16.43 -4.23 22.57
C THR A 313 -15.48 -4.08 21.38
N THR A 314 -15.28 -5.16 20.64
CA THR A 314 -14.53 -5.18 19.38
C THR A 314 -15.51 -5.22 18.22
N LEU A 315 -15.60 -4.13 17.46
CA LEU A 315 -16.34 -4.05 16.20
C LEU A 315 -15.37 -4.37 15.05
N ARG A 316 -15.74 -5.29 14.16
CA ARG A 316 -14.98 -5.63 12.95
C ARG A 316 -15.83 -5.33 11.73
N GLU A 317 -15.33 -4.45 10.88
CA GLU A 317 -15.94 -4.11 9.60
C GLU A 317 -15.05 -4.64 8.49
N ARG A 318 -15.55 -5.64 7.75
CA ARG A 318 -14.81 -6.32 6.69
C ARG A 318 -15.35 -5.94 5.33
N GLU A 319 -14.50 -5.38 4.48
CA GLU A 319 -14.85 -5.15 3.07
C GLU A 319 -14.92 -6.47 2.30
N VAL A 320 -15.91 -6.58 1.41
CA VAL A 320 -16.11 -7.68 0.45
C VAL A 320 -16.42 -7.07 -0.92
N LEU A 321 -15.86 -7.66 -1.98
CA LEU A 321 -16.16 -7.25 -3.36
C LEU A 321 -17.44 -7.94 -3.83
N VAL A 322 -18.37 -7.14 -4.35
CA VAL A 322 -19.57 -7.61 -5.03
C VAL A 322 -19.44 -7.22 -6.49
N GLN A 323 -19.37 -8.22 -7.36
CA GLN A 323 -19.39 -8.05 -8.80
C GLN A 323 -20.83 -8.17 -9.26
N THR A 324 -21.29 -7.22 -10.05
CA THR A 324 -22.63 -7.18 -10.61
C THR A 324 -22.53 -7.08 -12.12
N ILE A 325 -23.28 -7.94 -12.82
CA ILE A 325 -23.52 -7.82 -14.26
C ILE A 325 -24.99 -7.49 -14.45
N THR A 326 -25.26 -6.37 -15.08
CA THR A 326 -26.59 -5.93 -15.47
C THR A 326 -26.75 -6.12 -16.97
N ALA A 327 -27.81 -6.81 -17.38
CA ALA A 327 -28.18 -7.01 -18.76
C ALA A 327 -29.51 -6.30 -19.04
N LEU A 328 -29.50 -5.28 -19.90
CA LEU A 328 -30.69 -4.61 -20.39
C LEU A 328 -31.10 -5.24 -21.71
N ASN A 329 -32.24 -5.91 -21.75
CA ASN A 329 -32.82 -6.42 -22.99
C ASN A 329 -33.35 -5.23 -23.82
N LEU A 330 -32.73 -4.97 -24.98
CA LEU A 330 -33.04 -3.81 -25.80
C LEU A 330 -34.38 -3.92 -26.53
N ASP A 331 -34.90 -5.15 -26.69
CA ASP A 331 -36.16 -5.39 -27.39
C ASP A 331 -37.38 -5.22 -26.46
N THR A 332 -37.21 -5.45 -25.16
CA THR A 332 -38.29 -5.41 -24.15
C THR A 332 -38.13 -4.30 -23.11
N GLY A 333 -36.94 -3.70 -23.00
CA GLY A 333 -36.60 -2.77 -21.93
C GLY A 333 -36.40 -3.42 -20.55
N HIS A 334 -36.49 -4.76 -20.45
CA HIS A 334 -36.34 -5.46 -19.19
C HIS A 334 -34.87 -5.48 -18.74
N LEU A 335 -34.63 -5.16 -17.46
CA LEU A 335 -33.31 -5.13 -16.85
C LEU A 335 -33.15 -6.30 -15.88
N THR A 336 -32.14 -7.13 -16.11
CA THR A 336 -31.80 -8.27 -15.25
C THR A 336 -30.45 -8.04 -14.60
N GLU A 337 -30.36 -8.25 -13.28
CA GLU A 337 -29.13 -8.09 -12.50
C GLU A 337 -28.66 -9.44 -11.94
N TYR A 338 -27.40 -9.78 -12.18
CA TYR A 338 -26.72 -10.95 -11.62
C TYR A 338 -25.61 -10.46 -10.70
N ASN A 339 -25.52 -10.96 -9.46
CA ASN A 339 -24.50 -10.52 -8.52
C ASN A 339 -23.73 -11.65 -7.84
N SER A 340 -22.46 -11.41 -7.52
CA SER A 340 -21.56 -12.44 -7.01
C SER A 340 -21.68 -12.72 -5.49
N LEU A 341 -22.64 -12.09 -4.80
CA LEU A 341 -22.78 -12.21 -3.34
C LEU A 341 -24.14 -12.78 -2.95
N ASP A 342 -25.22 -12.22 -3.50
CA ASP A 342 -26.60 -12.58 -3.23
C ASP A 342 -27.10 -13.68 -4.18
N ASP A 343 -26.55 -13.82 -5.40
CA ASP A 343 -26.88 -14.87 -6.40
C ASP A 343 -25.63 -15.49 -7.06
N GLN A 344 -24.79 -16.18 -6.27
CA GLN A 344 -23.53 -16.78 -6.75
C GLN A 344 -23.72 -17.78 -7.90
N ASP A 345 -24.76 -18.60 -7.80
CA ASP A 345 -25.05 -19.64 -8.78
C ASP A 345 -25.56 -19.05 -10.09
N GLY A 346 -26.50 -18.10 -10.03
CA GLY A 346 -27.01 -17.43 -11.23
C GLY A 346 -25.93 -16.60 -11.93
N PHE A 347 -25.10 -15.89 -11.16
CA PHE A 347 -23.93 -15.18 -11.69
C PHE A 347 -22.95 -16.11 -12.43
N SER A 348 -22.63 -17.26 -11.83
CA SER A 348 -21.71 -18.23 -12.43
C SER A 348 -22.29 -18.89 -13.69
N ARG A 349 -23.58 -19.26 -13.66
CA ARG A 349 -24.29 -19.83 -14.82
C ARG A 349 -24.35 -18.84 -15.98
N PHE A 350 -24.64 -17.56 -15.72
CA PHE A 350 -24.67 -16.52 -16.74
C PHE A 350 -23.33 -16.42 -17.49
N LEU A 351 -22.21 -16.35 -16.74
CA LEU A 351 -20.88 -16.26 -17.33
C LEU A 351 -20.52 -17.48 -18.20
N LEU A 352 -20.88 -18.69 -17.74
CA LEU A 352 -20.60 -19.93 -18.47
C LEU A 352 -21.46 -20.04 -19.74
N ASN A 353 -22.76 -19.77 -19.63
CA ASN A 353 -23.71 -19.92 -20.73
C ASN A 353 -23.48 -18.90 -21.86
N HIS A 354 -22.99 -17.71 -21.52
CA HIS A 354 -22.81 -16.61 -22.47
C HIS A 354 -21.33 -16.26 -22.73
N GLN A 355 -20.40 -17.14 -22.32
CA GLN A 355 -18.97 -16.90 -22.43
C GLN A 355 -18.53 -16.52 -23.84
N HIS A 356 -18.99 -17.25 -24.86
CA HIS A 356 -18.60 -17.01 -26.26
C HIS A 356 -18.99 -15.62 -26.73
N ALA A 357 -20.28 -15.25 -26.57
CA ALA A 357 -20.78 -13.94 -26.95
C ALA A 357 -20.03 -12.79 -26.23
N LEU A 358 -19.72 -12.97 -24.95
CA LEU A 358 -18.97 -11.99 -24.16
C LEU A 358 -17.51 -11.85 -24.60
N VAL A 359 -16.83 -12.97 -24.90
CA VAL A 359 -15.45 -12.99 -25.40
C VAL A 359 -15.35 -12.34 -26.77
N ASP A 360 -16.21 -12.75 -27.71
CA ASP A 360 -16.18 -12.24 -29.09
C ASP A 360 -16.46 -10.74 -29.11
N SER A 361 -17.35 -10.27 -28.23
CA SER A 361 -17.63 -8.85 -28.12
C SER A 361 -16.51 -8.04 -27.47
N ILE A 362 -15.74 -8.61 -26.52
CA ILE A 362 -14.52 -7.97 -26.02
C ILE A 362 -13.49 -7.87 -27.14
N GLU A 363 -13.32 -8.93 -27.93
CA GLU A 363 -12.34 -8.98 -29.02
C GLU A 363 -12.65 -7.97 -30.12
N ALA A 364 -13.92 -7.77 -30.45
CA ALA A 364 -14.35 -6.76 -31.41
C ALA A 364 -13.97 -5.34 -30.96
N ASN A 365 -14.08 -5.04 -29.66
CA ASN A 365 -13.80 -3.71 -29.11
C ASN A 365 -12.33 -3.53 -28.69
N PHE A 366 -11.66 -4.61 -28.30
CA PHE A 366 -10.31 -4.62 -27.74
C PHE A 366 -9.51 -5.80 -28.31
N PRO A 367 -9.13 -5.74 -29.60
CA PRO A 367 -8.44 -6.85 -30.26
C PRO A 367 -7.08 -7.13 -29.58
N PRO A 368 -6.71 -8.42 -29.40
CA PRO A 368 -5.44 -8.76 -28.76
C PRO A 368 -4.26 -8.24 -29.57
N LEU A 369 -3.18 -7.88 -28.87
CA LEU A 369 -1.94 -7.44 -29.54
C LEU A 369 -1.37 -8.54 -30.45
N PHE A 370 -1.43 -9.78 -29.99
CA PHE A 370 -0.80 -10.92 -30.66
C PHE A 370 -1.83 -12.00 -30.98
N GLU A 371 -1.91 -12.35 -32.26
CA GLU A 371 -2.74 -13.43 -32.78
C GLU A 371 -1.84 -14.55 -33.31
N PRO A 372 -1.86 -15.76 -32.71
CA PRO A 372 -0.93 -16.82 -33.07
C PRO A 372 -0.93 -17.19 -34.56
N GLU A 373 -2.11 -17.28 -35.19
CA GLU A 373 -2.23 -17.66 -36.60
C GLU A 373 -1.63 -16.62 -37.54
N ARG A 374 -1.77 -15.33 -37.20
CA ARG A 374 -1.26 -14.20 -37.98
C ARG A 374 0.22 -13.95 -37.74
N ASP A 375 0.64 -13.94 -36.48
CA ASP A 375 1.90 -13.32 -36.08
C ASP A 375 3.05 -14.32 -35.90
N MET A 376 2.76 -15.59 -35.53
CA MET A 376 3.82 -16.59 -35.25
C MET A 376 4.81 -16.85 -36.39
N PRO A 377 4.44 -16.87 -37.69
CA PRO A 377 5.38 -17.16 -38.78
C PRO A 377 6.66 -16.30 -38.74
N VAL A 378 6.57 -15.06 -38.26
CA VAL A 378 7.72 -14.13 -38.14
C VAL A 378 8.70 -14.55 -37.03
N TRP A 379 8.20 -15.17 -35.96
CA TRP A 379 8.97 -15.49 -34.75
C TRP A 379 9.50 -16.94 -34.73
N LEU A 380 8.83 -17.85 -35.44
CA LEU A 380 9.18 -19.27 -35.49
C LEU A 380 10.65 -19.55 -35.85
N PRO A 381 11.29 -18.89 -36.84
CA PRO A 381 12.69 -19.17 -37.19
C PRO A 381 13.67 -18.93 -36.03
N GLN A 382 13.43 -17.89 -35.21
CA GLN A 382 14.25 -17.62 -34.04
C GLN A 382 13.92 -18.58 -32.88
N LEU A 383 12.63 -18.88 -32.65
CA LEU A 383 12.21 -19.85 -31.63
C LEU A 383 12.72 -21.26 -31.91
N ALA A 384 12.84 -21.65 -33.18
CA ALA A 384 13.39 -22.93 -33.60
C ALA A 384 14.86 -23.12 -33.25
N ARG A 385 15.56 -22.08 -32.77
CA ARG A 385 16.93 -22.15 -32.25
C ARG A 385 16.98 -22.35 -30.73
N VAL A 386 15.85 -22.23 -30.04
CA VAL A 386 15.75 -22.43 -28.59
C VAL A 386 15.69 -23.93 -28.29
N ARG A 387 16.44 -24.37 -27.26
CA ARG A 387 16.56 -25.79 -26.90
C ARG A 387 16.10 -26.06 -25.45
N PRO A 388 14.87 -26.53 -25.20
CA PRO A 388 14.41 -26.73 -23.83
C PRO A 388 15.30 -27.71 -23.04
N PRO A 389 15.42 -27.54 -21.71
CA PRO A 389 16.23 -28.43 -20.88
C PRO A 389 15.49 -29.74 -20.57
N GLY A 390 16.19 -30.88 -20.68
CA GLY A 390 15.73 -32.19 -20.18
C GLY A 390 14.80 -32.98 -21.12
N GLN A 391 14.47 -34.21 -20.72
CA GLN A 391 13.53 -35.12 -21.40
C GLN A 391 12.17 -35.18 -20.68
N LEU A 392 11.09 -34.94 -21.42
CA LEU A 392 9.72 -35.12 -20.97
C LEU A 392 9.25 -36.52 -21.40
N ALA A 393 8.74 -37.31 -20.45
CA ALA A 393 8.23 -38.64 -20.74
C ALA A 393 7.14 -38.58 -21.83
N GLY A 394 7.27 -39.40 -22.87
CA GLY A 394 6.30 -39.47 -23.98
C GLY A 394 6.52 -38.44 -25.11
N LYS A 395 7.51 -37.54 -25.03
CA LYS A 395 7.95 -36.71 -26.17
C LYS A 395 9.45 -36.80 -26.40
N LEU A 396 9.86 -36.94 -27.66
CA LEU A 396 11.24 -36.67 -28.06
C LEU A 396 11.51 -35.18 -27.90
N VAL A 397 12.49 -34.83 -27.07
CA VAL A 397 12.98 -33.46 -26.77
C VAL A 397 13.43 -32.66 -27.99
N ALA A 398 13.51 -33.31 -29.14
CA ALA A 398 14.14 -32.80 -30.34
C ALA A 398 13.41 -31.59 -30.99
N GLU A 399 12.18 -31.25 -30.60
CA GLU A 399 11.32 -30.32 -31.36
C GLU A 399 11.28 -28.87 -30.83
N GLY A 400 12.00 -28.53 -29.75
CA GLY A 400 12.04 -27.16 -29.23
C GLY A 400 10.95 -26.86 -28.19
N LEU A 401 10.68 -25.57 -27.94
CA LEU A 401 9.66 -25.16 -26.98
C LEU A 401 8.27 -25.68 -27.34
N LEU A 402 7.43 -25.94 -26.34
CA LEU A 402 6.05 -26.37 -26.56
C LEU A 402 5.21 -25.24 -27.19
N PRO A 403 4.17 -25.53 -27.98
CA PRO A 403 3.40 -24.51 -28.69
C PRO A 403 2.88 -23.39 -27.79
N ALA A 404 2.38 -23.72 -26.60
CA ALA A 404 1.95 -22.72 -25.63
C ALA A 404 3.11 -21.80 -25.20
N GLN A 405 4.29 -22.36 -24.87
CA GLN A 405 5.49 -21.60 -24.51
C GLN A 405 5.94 -20.69 -25.66
N GLN A 406 5.92 -21.19 -26.90
CA GLN A 406 6.27 -20.43 -28.09
C GLN A 406 5.36 -19.21 -28.27
N VAL A 407 4.03 -19.40 -28.18
CA VAL A 407 3.04 -18.32 -28.30
C VAL A 407 3.24 -17.27 -27.21
N ARG A 408 3.41 -17.67 -25.93
CA ARG A 408 3.62 -16.70 -24.84
C ARG A 408 4.95 -15.96 -24.99
N ALA A 409 6.01 -16.65 -25.45
CA ALA A 409 7.30 -16.02 -25.70
C ALA A 409 7.20 -14.96 -26.82
N ALA A 410 6.58 -15.30 -27.95
CA ALA A 410 6.41 -14.39 -29.07
C ALA A 410 5.50 -13.20 -28.73
N ALA A 411 4.37 -13.44 -28.06
CA ALA A 411 3.43 -12.39 -27.68
C ALA A 411 4.04 -11.38 -26.69
N LEU A 412 4.80 -11.85 -25.69
CA LEU A 412 5.50 -10.97 -24.77
C LEU A 412 6.68 -10.25 -25.44
N ALA A 413 7.39 -10.90 -26.38
CA ALA A 413 8.42 -10.24 -27.19
C ALA A 413 7.84 -9.14 -28.10
N ALA A 414 6.63 -9.34 -28.64
CA ALA A 414 5.89 -8.32 -29.38
C ALA A 414 5.51 -7.14 -28.49
N ARG A 415 4.95 -7.38 -27.29
CA ARG A 415 4.66 -6.29 -26.33
C ARG A 415 5.92 -5.55 -25.89
N LEU A 416 7.06 -6.24 -25.76
CA LEU A 416 8.35 -5.59 -25.45
C LEU A 416 8.90 -4.70 -26.57
N GLN A 417 8.34 -4.71 -27.78
CA GLN A 417 8.71 -3.71 -28.79
C GLN A 417 8.26 -2.31 -28.37
N THR A 418 7.07 -2.18 -27.78
CA THR A 418 6.46 -0.90 -27.38
C THR A 418 6.54 -0.64 -25.86
N ALA A 419 6.65 -1.67 -25.03
CA ALA A 419 6.74 -1.56 -23.58
C ALA A 419 8.17 -1.70 -23.04
N LYS A 420 8.40 -1.16 -21.82
CA LYS A 420 9.64 -1.39 -21.06
C LYS A 420 9.65 -2.76 -20.38
N GLY A 421 8.51 -3.18 -19.85
CA GLY A 421 8.37 -4.37 -19.02
C GLY A 421 7.18 -5.24 -19.39
N VAL A 422 7.34 -6.55 -19.22
CA VAL A 422 6.28 -7.55 -19.33
C VAL A 422 6.35 -8.53 -18.17
N ILE A 423 5.24 -9.24 -17.93
CA ILE A 423 5.10 -10.20 -16.84
C ILE A 423 4.73 -11.58 -17.41
N LEU A 424 5.49 -12.60 -17.04
CA LEU A 424 5.18 -14.00 -17.34
C LEU A 424 4.69 -14.69 -16.06
N ILE A 425 3.39 -14.93 -15.98
CA ILE A 425 2.80 -15.72 -14.90
C ILE A 425 2.66 -17.15 -15.39
N GLY A 426 3.16 -18.11 -14.63
CA GLY A 426 2.88 -19.49 -14.95
C GLY A 426 2.98 -20.43 -13.77
N GLU A 427 2.22 -21.50 -13.82
CA GLU A 427 2.24 -22.54 -12.78
C GLU A 427 3.63 -23.16 -12.65
N MET A 428 3.88 -23.83 -11.54
CA MET A 428 5.15 -24.55 -11.35
C MET A 428 5.23 -25.69 -12.38
N GLY A 429 6.41 -25.90 -12.98
CA GLY A 429 6.62 -26.96 -13.98
C GLY A 429 6.33 -26.61 -15.44
N VAL A 430 5.62 -25.51 -15.74
CA VAL A 430 5.25 -25.13 -17.13
C VAL A 430 6.41 -24.63 -18.02
N GLY A 431 7.64 -24.58 -17.51
CA GLY A 431 8.82 -24.14 -18.27
C GLY A 431 8.97 -22.62 -18.40
N LYS A 432 8.60 -21.86 -17.35
CA LYS A 432 8.79 -20.39 -17.30
C LYS A 432 10.23 -19.96 -17.60
N THR A 433 11.22 -20.67 -17.06
CA THR A 433 12.65 -20.37 -17.22
C THR A 433 13.09 -20.43 -18.68
N ALA A 434 12.71 -21.48 -19.41
CA ALA A 434 12.99 -21.60 -20.84
C ALA A 434 12.21 -20.56 -21.67
N THR A 435 10.95 -20.29 -21.30
CA THR A 435 10.09 -19.30 -21.96
C THR A 435 10.67 -17.88 -21.82
N ALA A 436 11.10 -17.47 -20.62
CA ALA A 436 11.67 -16.14 -20.37
C ALA A 436 13.00 -15.91 -21.12
N GLN A 437 13.81 -16.96 -21.24
CA GLN A 437 15.04 -16.91 -22.04
C GLN A 437 14.74 -16.82 -23.54
N ALA A 438 13.71 -17.51 -24.02
CA ALA A 438 13.25 -17.38 -25.40
C ALA A 438 12.77 -15.96 -25.71
N ILE A 439 12.00 -15.32 -24.81
CA ILE A 439 11.64 -13.90 -24.96
C ILE A 439 12.89 -13.03 -25.14
N THR A 440 13.92 -13.26 -24.33
CA THR A 440 15.19 -12.51 -24.45
C THR A 440 15.88 -12.77 -25.79
N ALA A 441 15.89 -14.02 -26.25
CA ALA A 441 16.48 -14.38 -27.53
C ALA A 441 15.75 -13.71 -28.72
N LEU A 442 14.43 -13.56 -28.63
CA LEU A 442 13.60 -12.90 -29.65
C LEU A 442 13.85 -11.38 -29.72
N ILE A 443 14.03 -10.71 -28.58
CA ILE A 443 14.26 -9.25 -28.54
C ILE A 443 15.76 -8.89 -28.67
N GLY A 444 16.65 -9.86 -28.52
CA GLY A 444 18.10 -9.67 -28.55
C GLY A 444 18.62 -9.36 -29.94
N LYS A 445 19.31 -8.23 -30.11
CA LYS A 445 20.00 -7.85 -31.35
C LYS A 445 21.51 -7.78 -31.13
N GLY A 446 22.29 -8.34 -32.08
CA GLY A 446 23.76 -8.30 -32.02
C GLY A 446 24.34 -8.92 -30.75
N ASN A 447 25.24 -8.19 -30.09
CA ASN A 447 25.88 -8.58 -28.83
C ASN A 447 25.04 -8.17 -27.61
N TRP A 448 23.86 -8.78 -27.46
CA TRP A 448 22.95 -8.47 -26.35
C TRP A 448 23.45 -9.04 -25.02
N LYS A 449 23.10 -8.35 -23.92
CA LYS A 449 23.46 -8.73 -22.55
C LYS A 449 22.19 -9.02 -21.76
N LEU A 450 22.17 -10.14 -21.05
CA LEU A 450 21.05 -10.54 -20.20
C LEU A 450 21.52 -10.62 -18.74
N VAL A 451 20.88 -9.88 -17.86
CA VAL A 451 21.04 -10.03 -16.41
C VAL A 451 19.84 -10.81 -15.90
N VAL A 452 20.09 -11.93 -15.23
CA VAL A 452 19.09 -12.74 -14.54
C VAL A 452 19.28 -12.56 -13.06
N VAL A 453 18.24 -12.15 -12.35
CA VAL A 453 18.23 -12.10 -10.89
C VAL A 453 17.23 -13.11 -10.35
N ALA A 454 17.71 -14.01 -9.49
CA ALA A 454 16.93 -15.12 -8.97
C ALA A 454 17.27 -15.43 -7.49
N PRO A 455 16.48 -16.28 -6.81
CA PRO A 455 16.87 -16.84 -5.51
C PRO A 455 18.21 -17.60 -5.60
N ALA A 456 19.04 -17.53 -4.56
CA ALA A 456 20.40 -18.06 -4.57
C ALA A 456 20.44 -19.56 -4.89
N GLN A 457 19.45 -20.32 -4.41
CA GLN A 457 19.33 -21.76 -4.57
C GLN A 457 19.15 -22.19 -6.04
N VAL A 458 18.60 -21.32 -6.88
CA VAL A 458 18.32 -21.63 -8.29
C VAL A 458 19.32 -21.00 -9.26
N CYS A 459 20.28 -20.19 -8.81
CA CYS A 459 21.25 -19.54 -9.69
C CYS A 459 22.10 -20.53 -10.50
N GLU A 460 22.52 -21.64 -9.90
CA GLU A 460 23.27 -22.68 -10.64
C GLU A 460 22.39 -23.41 -11.66
N LYS A 461 21.12 -23.64 -11.32
CA LYS A 461 20.12 -24.19 -12.25
C LYS A 461 19.93 -23.25 -13.45
N TRP A 462 19.74 -21.95 -13.20
CA TRP A 462 19.68 -20.92 -14.24
C TRP A 462 20.91 -20.91 -15.15
N GLN A 463 22.11 -21.04 -14.59
CA GLN A 463 23.33 -21.14 -15.39
C GLN A 463 23.32 -22.38 -16.31
N ARG A 464 22.95 -23.55 -15.78
CA ARG A 464 22.90 -24.80 -16.57
C ARG A 464 21.85 -24.72 -17.67
N GLU A 465 20.66 -24.21 -17.34
CA GLU A 465 19.57 -24.06 -18.32
C GLU A 465 19.94 -23.04 -19.40
N ALA A 466 20.54 -21.90 -19.05
CA ALA A 466 20.95 -20.91 -20.05
C ALA A 466 21.98 -21.42 -21.06
N ARG A 467 22.88 -22.31 -20.64
CA ARG A 467 23.81 -22.97 -21.56
C ARG A 467 23.11 -23.93 -22.53
N THR A 468 21.96 -24.47 -22.13
CA THR A 468 21.18 -25.41 -22.93
C THR A 468 20.21 -24.65 -23.83
N VAL A 469 19.32 -23.86 -23.23
CA VAL A 469 18.25 -23.09 -23.89
C VAL A 469 18.77 -22.17 -24.97
N LEU A 470 19.89 -21.49 -24.70
CA LEU A 470 20.45 -20.49 -25.60
C LEU A 470 21.71 -20.98 -26.33
N ARG A 471 21.93 -22.31 -26.37
CA ARG A 471 23.12 -22.93 -26.97
C ARG A 471 23.38 -22.44 -28.40
N ASP A 472 22.34 -22.45 -29.22
CA ASP A 472 22.44 -22.13 -30.65
C ASP A 472 22.48 -20.60 -30.91
N PHE A 473 22.50 -19.79 -29.84
CA PHE A 473 22.74 -18.34 -29.88
C PHE A 473 24.18 -17.96 -29.51
N GLY A 474 25.04 -18.95 -29.21
CA GLY A 474 26.46 -18.71 -28.94
C GLY A 474 26.75 -17.94 -27.65
N VAL A 475 25.86 -18.01 -26.66
CA VAL A 475 25.94 -17.19 -25.44
C VAL A 475 27.08 -17.60 -24.49
N SER A 476 27.74 -16.63 -23.87
CA SER A 476 28.59 -16.85 -22.68
C SER A 476 27.75 -16.77 -21.40
N VAL A 477 27.80 -17.77 -20.53
CA VAL A 477 26.99 -17.78 -19.28
C VAL A 477 27.88 -17.67 -18.05
N HIS A 478 27.66 -16.62 -17.27
CA HIS A 478 28.45 -16.25 -16.09
C HIS A 478 27.61 -16.33 -14.82
N LEU A 479 28.09 -17.09 -13.83
CA LEU A 479 27.54 -17.07 -12.48
C LEU A 479 28.33 -16.04 -11.66
N ILE A 480 27.68 -14.96 -11.25
CA ILE A 480 28.32 -13.82 -10.60
C ILE A 480 28.52 -14.11 -9.11
N GLY A 481 29.70 -13.76 -8.59
CA GLY A 481 30.00 -13.88 -7.16
C GLY A 481 30.48 -15.26 -6.71
N ARG A 482 30.77 -16.18 -7.64
CA ARG A 482 31.39 -17.48 -7.33
C ARG A 482 32.77 -17.26 -6.71
N LYS A 483 33.04 -17.90 -5.57
CA LYS A 483 34.37 -17.86 -4.94
C LYS A 483 35.38 -18.53 -5.87
N ARG A 484 36.51 -17.86 -6.15
CA ARG A 484 37.61 -18.39 -6.95
C ARG A 484 38.90 -18.37 -6.14
N ARG A 485 39.76 -19.36 -6.33
CA ARG A 485 41.12 -19.36 -5.77
C ARG A 485 41.94 -18.26 -6.47
N GLN A 486 42.44 -17.29 -5.71
CA GLN A 486 43.33 -16.23 -6.18
C GLN A 486 44.44 -15.96 -5.15
N PRO A 487 45.65 -15.57 -5.59
CA PRO A 487 46.68 -15.06 -4.69
C PRO A 487 46.19 -13.77 -4.00
N ASP A 488 46.35 -13.68 -2.68
CA ASP A 488 45.89 -12.56 -1.85
C ASP A 488 46.81 -11.32 -1.90
N GLY A 489 47.59 -11.18 -2.98
CA GLY A 489 48.60 -10.14 -3.13
C GLY A 489 49.86 -10.36 -2.28
N ARG A 490 49.88 -11.34 -1.36
CA ARG A 490 51.05 -11.79 -0.58
C ARG A 490 51.51 -13.20 -0.97
N GLY A 491 51.00 -13.72 -2.09
CA GLY A 491 51.33 -15.04 -2.60
C GLY A 491 50.53 -16.19 -1.99
N GLN A 492 49.66 -15.97 -1.00
CA GLN A 492 48.80 -17.03 -0.45
C GLN A 492 47.52 -17.17 -1.28
N VAL A 493 47.18 -18.39 -1.66
CA VAL A 493 45.96 -18.67 -2.43
C VAL A 493 44.74 -18.68 -1.50
N ARG A 494 43.86 -17.70 -1.64
CA ARG A 494 42.58 -17.61 -0.91
C ARG A 494 41.40 -17.74 -1.85
N GLN A 495 40.28 -18.28 -1.36
CA GLN A 495 39.01 -18.22 -2.07
C GLN A 495 38.39 -16.82 -1.91
N VAL A 496 38.37 -16.05 -2.98
CA VAL A 496 37.82 -14.68 -2.99
C VAL A 496 36.70 -14.59 -4.02
N SER A 497 35.64 -13.86 -3.70
CA SER A 497 34.59 -13.48 -4.64
C SER A 497 34.79 -12.01 -5.03
N LYS A 498 34.75 -11.71 -6.33
CA LYS A 498 34.87 -10.33 -6.86
C LYS A 498 33.72 -10.03 -7.84
N PRO A 499 32.48 -9.86 -7.33
CA PRO A 499 31.28 -9.81 -8.16
C PRO A 499 31.32 -8.69 -9.22
N VAL A 500 31.82 -7.50 -8.86
CA VAL A 500 31.95 -6.37 -9.79
C VAL A 500 32.86 -6.71 -10.98
N LEU A 501 33.98 -7.40 -10.74
CA LEU A 501 34.87 -7.82 -11.83
C LEU A 501 34.25 -8.93 -12.68
N ASP A 502 33.48 -9.83 -12.09
CA ASP A 502 32.72 -10.83 -12.85
C ASP A 502 31.70 -10.14 -13.78
N VAL A 503 31.01 -9.10 -13.31
CA VAL A 503 30.11 -8.28 -14.14
C VAL A 503 30.87 -7.58 -15.26
N ILE A 504 31.98 -6.90 -14.98
CA ILE A 504 32.78 -6.22 -16.01
C ILE A 504 33.22 -7.19 -17.11
N ARG A 505 33.69 -8.38 -16.72
CA ARG A 505 34.10 -9.43 -17.68
C ARG A 505 32.92 -9.89 -18.54
N ALA A 506 31.80 -10.22 -17.92
CA ALA A 506 30.63 -10.70 -18.63
C ALA A 506 30.05 -9.63 -19.58
N MET A 507 30.08 -8.36 -19.19
CA MET A 507 29.66 -7.23 -20.03
C MET A 507 30.64 -6.95 -21.17
N ALA A 508 31.92 -7.27 -21.02
CA ALA A 508 32.96 -7.11 -22.04
C ALA A 508 33.02 -8.26 -23.06
N GLU A 509 32.28 -9.34 -22.87
CA GLU A 509 32.22 -10.45 -23.82
C GLU A 509 31.86 -9.94 -25.24
N PRO A 510 32.57 -10.34 -26.30
CA PRO A 510 32.30 -9.88 -27.67
C PRO A 510 31.05 -10.52 -28.28
N LYS A 511 30.57 -11.60 -27.67
CA LYS A 511 29.36 -12.33 -28.03
C LYS A 511 28.29 -12.17 -26.94
N PRO A 512 27.01 -12.50 -27.24
CA PRO A 512 25.95 -12.37 -26.26
C PRO A 512 26.29 -13.07 -24.94
N SER A 513 25.89 -12.48 -23.82
CA SER A 513 26.21 -13.04 -22.51
C SER A 513 25.08 -12.94 -21.51
N VAL A 514 25.01 -13.96 -20.63
CA VAL A 514 24.03 -14.11 -19.57
C VAL A 514 24.74 -14.04 -18.22
N LEU A 515 24.35 -13.08 -17.38
CA LEU A 515 24.85 -12.87 -16.03
C LEU A 515 23.79 -13.34 -15.04
N VAL A 516 24.07 -14.41 -14.30
CA VAL A 516 23.18 -14.92 -13.26
C VAL A 516 23.64 -14.39 -11.91
N ILE A 517 22.76 -13.65 -11.24
CA ILE A 517 23.00 -12.94 -9.98
C ILE A 517 21.93 -13.36 -8.97
N SER A 518 22.30 -13.58 -7.70
CA SER A 518 21.29 -13.80 -6.66
C SER A 518 20.72 -12.48 -6.14
N TYR A 519 19.48 -12.46 -5.66
CA TYR A 519 18.91 -11.27 -4.99
C TYR A 519 19.80 -10.74 -3.86
N GLN A 520 20.37 -11.64 -3.06
CA GLN A 520 21.30 -11.30 -1.97
C GLN A 520 22.54 -10.56 -2.49
N LEU A 521 23.09 -11.00 -3.62
CA LEU A 521 24.28 -10.39 -4.21
C LEU A 521 23.95 -9.06 -4.90
N ALA A 522 22.79 -8.97 -5.56
CA ALA A 522 22.30 -7.76 -6.19
C ALA A 522 22.17 -6.60 -5.19
N LYS A 523 21.61 -6.90 -4.01
CA LYS A 523 21.36 -5.92 -2.94
C LYS A 523 22.55 -5.59 -2.05
N SER A 524 23.60 -6.43 -2.04
CA SER A 524 24.69 -6.32 -1.07
C SER A 524 25.43 -4.99 -1.23
N GLY A 525 25.07 -4.00 -0.41
CA GLY A 525 25.60 -2.64 -0.45
C GLY A 525 27.05 -2.51 0.00
N ALA A 526 27.54 -1.28 -0.01
CA ALA A 526 28.86 -0.95 0.48
C ALA A 526 29.00 -1.31 1.96
N ARG A 527 30.15 -1.89 2.33
CA ARG A 527 30.49 -2.05 3.73
C ARG A 527 30.95 -0.71 4.26
N TRP A 528 30.35 -0.30 5.37
CA TRP A 528 30.70 0.90 6.09
C TRP A 528 31.56 0.52 7.29
N GLU A 529 32.51 1.37 7.65
CA GLU A 529 33.31 1.27 8.86
C GLU A 529 33.35 2.62 9.56
N HIS A 530 33.75 2.61 10.83
CA HIS A 530 33.98 3.84 11.57
C HIS A 530 35.17 4.59 10.97
N ALA A 531 34.95 5.87 10.64
CA ALA A 531 36.00 6.77 10.22
C ALA A 531 36.67 7.34 11.48
N ALA A 532 37.77 6.71 11.89
CA ALA A 532 38.52 7.11 13.06
C ALA A 532 40.02 6.89 12.87
N THR A 533 40.81 7.83 13.41
CA THR A 533 42.28 7.73 13.42
C THR A 533 42.74 7.27 14.79
N ARG A 534 43.60 6.25 14.80
CA ARG A 534 44.22 5.74 16.03
C ARG A 534 45.35 6.68 16.46
N GLN A 535 45.29 7.22 17.67
CA GLN A 535 46.32 8.10 18.23
C GLN A 535 46.72 7.68 19.65
N ARG A 536 47.96 7.96 20.04
CA ARG A 536 48.42 7.82 21.43
C ARG A 536 48.24 9.16 22.13
N LYS A 537 47.36 9.22 23.13
CA LYS A 537 47.11 10.45 23.91
C LYS A 537 47.27 10.18 25.42
N PRO A 538 47.77 11.15 26.20
CA PRO A 538 47.70 11.08 27.65
C PRO A 538 46.23 11.20 28.08
N LEU A 539 45.73 10.20 28.80
CA LEU A 539 44.40 10.19 29.38
C LEU A 539 44.51 10.20 30.91
N THR A 540 43.80 11.13 31.54
CA THR A 540 43.60 11.13 32.98
C THR A 540 42.54 10.09 33.33
N LEU A 541 42.94 9.03 34.03
CA LEU A 541 42.06 7.94 34.42
C LEU A 541 41.99 7.88 35.94
N ARG A 542 40.80 7.64 36.48
CA ARG A 542 40.65 7.27 37.90
C ARG A 542 41.03 5.81 38.05
N VAL A 543 42.06 5.56 38.85
CA VAL A 543 42.52 4.22 39.18
C VAL A 543 42.58 4.10 40.69
N GLU A 544 42.13 2.96 41.22
CA GLU A 544 42.37 2.63 42.62
C GLU A 544 43.86 2.36 42.83
N VAL A 545 44.47 3.11 43.75
CA VAL A 545 45.84 2.91 44.18
C VAL A 545 45.81 2.53 45.65
N GLU A 546 46.54 1.47 46.03
CA GLU A 546 46.77 1.18 47.44
C GLU A 546 47.82 2.15 47.99
N GLU A 547 47.40 3.03 48.89
CA GLU A 547 48.32 3.90 49.62
C GLU A 547 48.42 3.46 51.09
N THR A 548 49.61 3.67 51.66
CA THR A 548 49.88 3.43 53.07
C THR A 548 49.89 4.78 53.77
N LEU A 549 48.99 4.99 54.73
CA LEU A 549 48.94 6.25 55.49
C LEU A 549 50.21 6.38 56.34
N SER A 550 50.81 7.58 56.39
CA SER A 550 52.11 7.81 57.04
C SER A 550 52.10 7.61 58.55
N SER A 551 50.95 7.35 59.16
CA SER A 551 50.75 7.21 60.60
C SER A 551 50.32 5.82 61.07
N TYR A 552 49.86 4.90 60.20
CA TYR A 552 49.44 3.54 60.58
C TYR A 552 49.57 2.52 59.41
N PRO A 553 49.89 1.23 59.65
CA PRO A 553 50.13 0.22 58.61
C PRO A 553 48.83 -0.36 58.03
N TYR A 554 47.82 0.48 57.80
CA TYR A 554 46.60 0.08 57.10
C TYR A 554 46.68 0.55 55.65
N ARG A 555 46.56 -0.38 54.70
CA ARG A 555 46.49 -0.06 53.26
C ARG A 555 45.06 0.33 52.93
N GLN A 556 44.88 1.54 52.43
CA GLN A 556 43.58 1.97 51.93
C GLN A 556 43.63 2.02 50.42
N ARG A 557 42.57 1.53 49.76
CA ARG A 557 42.35 1.77 48.33
C ARG A 557 41.77 3.16 48.19
N VAL A 558 42.52 4.04 47.54
CA VAL A 558 42.11 5.42 47.28
C VAL A 558 42.07 5.60 45.77
N GLU A 559 40.96 6.11 45.24
CA GLU A 559 40.93 6.52 43.84
C GLU A 559 41.86 7.71 43.64
N ARG A 560 42.83 7.57 42.74
CA ARG A 560 43.65 8.68 42.26
C ARG A 560 43.49 8.85 40.76
N GLU A 561 43.50 10.11 40.33
CA GLU A 561 43.63 10.45 38.93
C GLU A 561 45.09 10.28 38.50
N VAL A 562 45.33 9.31 37.61
CA VAL A 562 46.65 9.03 37.05
C VAL A 562 46.60 9.24 35.55
N THR A 563 47.50 10.07 35.02
CA THR A 563 47.64 10.27 33.59
C THR A 563 48.44 9.12 32.97
N ARG A 564 47.81 8.32 32.11
CA ARG A 564 48.47 7.25 31.34
C ARG A 564 48.34 7.50 29.86
N VAL A 565 49.43 7.29 29.11
CA VAL A 565 49.38 7.32 27.64
C VAL A 565 48.70 6.05 27.13
N LYS A 566 47.46 6.19 26.67
CA LYS A 566 46.70 5.10 26.06
C LYS A 566 46.53 5.35 24.56
N THR A 567 46.24 4.26 23.84
CA THR A 567 45.86 4.37 22.44
C THR A 567 44.35 4.54 22.38
N VAL A 568 43.90 5.62 21.75
CA VAL A 568 42.48 5.99 21.61
C VAL A 568 42.14 6.23 20.15
N TYR A 569 40.86 6.18 19.83
CA TYR A 569 40.35 6.57 18.53
C TYR A 569 39.93 8.04 18.55
N CYS A 570 40.31 8.77 17.50
CA CYS A 570 40.02 10.18 17.34
C CYS A 570 39.28 10.44 16.02
N CYS A 571 38.52 11.52 15.96
CA CYS A 571 37.97 12.06 14.73
C CYS A 571 39.11 12.33 13.72
N PRO A 572 39.01 11.85 12.47
CA PRO A 572 40.03 12.07 11.46
C PRO A 572 40.13 13.54 11.02
N ASP A 573 39.05 14.31 11.15
CA ASP A 573 38.96 15.69 10.66
C ASP A 573 39.52 16.70 11.67
N CYS A 574 39.03 16.68 12.92
CA CYS A 574 39.47 17.64 13.96
C CYS A 574 40.44 17.05 14.99
N GLY A 575 40.68 15.74 14.99
CA GLY A 575 41.55 15.09 15.96
C GLY A 575 40.97 14.92 17.36
N GLN A 576 39.69 15.27 17.59
CA GLN A 576 39.03 15.10 18.88
C GLN A 576 38.94 13.62 19.27
N THR A 577 39.21 13.31 20.53
CA THR A 577 39.09 11.93 21.05
C THR A 577 37.63 11.51 21.06
N LEU A 578 37.32 10.34 20.49
CA LEU A 578 35.96 9.79 20.50
C LEU A 578 35.60 9.32 21.91
N THR A 579 34.38 9.62 22.35
CA THR A 579 33.87 9.20 23.66
C THR A 579 32.53 8.48 23.55
N LEU A 580 32.32 7.46 24.38
CA LEU A 580 31.05 6.77 24.57
C LEU A 580 30.71 6.83 26.07
N ASP A 581 29.52 7.34 26.41
CA ASP A 581 29.10 7.56 27.80
C ASP A 581 30.13 8.33 28.66
N GLY A 582 30.83 9.29 28.04
CA GLY A 582 31.86 10.10 28.68
C GLY A 582 33.23 9.42 28.82
N GLN A 583 33.40 8.17 28.37
CA GLN A 583 34.66 7.44 28.39
C GLN A 583 35.34 7.43 27.01
N PRO A 584 36.68 7.57 26.93
CA PRO A 584 37.40 7.51 25.66
C PRO A 584 37.29 6.13 24.99
N VAL A 585 36.98 6.12 23.70
CA VAL A 585 36.88 4.88 22.91
C VAL A 585 38.27 4.30 22.68
N THR A 586 38.49 3.08 23.18
CA THR A 586 39.77 2.36 23.04
C THR A 586 39.73 1.20 22.07
N ASP A 587 38.54 0.65 21.83
CA ASP A 587 38.23 -0.30 20.77
C ASP A 587 37.07 0.24 19.91
N LEU A 588 37.23 0.24 18.59
CA LEU A 588 36.16 0.66 17.67
C LEU A 588 34.93 -0.25 17.74
N ALA A 589 35.07 -1.48 18.25
CA ALA A 589 33.93 -2.35 18.51
C ALA A 589 32.93 -1.74 19.52
N GLU A 590 33.40 -0.88 20.44
CA GLU A 590 32.58 -0.20 21.45
C GLU A 590 31.53 0.73 20.80
N LEU A 591 31.82 1.29 19.63
CA LEU A 591 30.89 2.16 18.89
C LEU A 591 29.73 1.40 18.23
N GLY A 592 29.77 0.07 18.20
CA GLY A 592 28.73 -0.77 17.60
C GLY A 592 28.56 -0.52 16.09
N GLN A 593 27.35 -0.75 15.57
CA GLN A 593 27.02 -0.59 14.15
C GLN A 593 26.36 0.76 13.80
N ARG A 594 26.17 1.63 14.79
CA ARG A 594 25.46 2.90 14.60
C ARG A 594 26.35 3.91 13.88
N GLN A 595 25.76 4.74 13.03
CA GLN A 595 26.49 5.84 12.40
C GLN A 595 26.64 6.99 13.40
N HIS A 596 27.89 7.34 13.72
CA HIS A 596 28.22 8.40 14.67
C HIS A 596 28.67 9.68 13.97
N ARG A 597 28.56 10.81 14.67
CA ARG A 597 29.16 12.08 14.26
C ARG A 597 30.12 12.53 15.36
N CYS A 598 31.13 13.30 14.98
CA CYS A 598 32.04 13.91 15.94
C CYS A 598 31.27 14.94 16.78
N ASP A 599 31.34 14.82 18.10
CA ASP A 599 30.69 15.73 19.03
C ASP A 599 31.24 17.17 18.94
N GLU A 600 32.49 17.32 18.48
CA GLU A 600 33.16 18.63 18.37
C GLU A 600 32.91 19.31 17.02
N CYS A 601 33.23 18.64 15.91
CA CYS A 601 33.18 19.27 14.57
C CYS A 601 31.99 18.82 13.72
N GLY A 602 31.15 17.89 14.19
CA GLY A 602 29.99 17.37 13.45
C GLY A 602 30.32 16.46 12.27
N ALA A 603 31.60 16.20 12.00
CA ALA A 603 32.06 15.32 10.93
C ALA A 603 31.47 13.91 11.05
N ALA A 604 31.14 13.29 9.92
CA ALA A 604 30.68 11.91 9.89
C ALA A 604 31.81 10.97 10.30
N LEU A 605 31.63 10.21 11.39
CA LEU A 605 32.60 9.22 11.86
C LEU A 605 32.38 7.85 11.23
N TRP A 606 31.93 7.83 9.99
CA TRP A 606 31.67 6.62 9.23
C TRP A 606 32.07 6.86 7.77
N GLN A 607 32.65 5.85 7.15
CA GLN A 607 33.11 5.90 5.77
C GLN A 607 32.83 4.59 5.05
N GLN A 608 32.70 4.63 3.72
CA GLN A 608 32.68 3.40 2.93
C GLN A 608 34.08 2.82 2.92
N ILE A 609 34.19 1.52 3.22
CA ILE A 609 35.44 0.80 3.03
C ILE A 609 35.80 0.89 1.54
N PRO A 610 36.97 1.43 1.16
CA PRO A 610 37.33 1.53 -0.25
C PRO A 610 37.49 0.13 -0.89
N PHE A 611 37.22 0.01 -2.19
CA PHE A 611 37.28 -1.28 -2.90
C PHE A 611 38.67 -1.97 -2.77
N LYS A 612 39.76 -1.19 -2.72
CA LYS A 612 41.14 -1.69 -2.48
C LYS A 612 41.31 -2.42 -1.14
N TYR A 613 40.50 -2.06 -0.14
CA TYR A 613 40.55 -2.61 1.22
C TYR A 613 39.40 -3.58 1.51
N GLY A 614 38.72 -4.09 0.47
CA GLY A 614 37.61 -5.04 0.62
C GLY A 614 36.21 -4.43 0.64
N GLY A 615 36.10 -3.16 0.25
CA GLY A 615 34.83 -2.48 -0.01
C GLY A 615 33.94 -3.22 -0.99
N ARG A 616 32.62 -3.13 -0.78
CA ARG A 616 31.59 -3.68 -1.67
C ARG A 616 30.86 -2.54 -2.37
N VAL A 617 30.27 -2.83 -3.52
CA VAL A 617 29.32 -1.93 -4.20
C VAL A 617 28.10 -2.78 -4.49
N ALA A 618 26.90 -2.24 -4.25
CA ALA A 618 25.67 -2.91 -4.64
C ALA A 618 25.71 -3.17 -6.15
N LEU A 619 25.58 -4.44 -6.56
CA LEU A 619 25.67 -4.78 -7.98
C LEU A 619 24.54 -4.14 -8.79
N ALA A 620 23.36 -4.01 -8.19
CA ALA A 620 22.22 -3.33 -8.80
C ALA A 620 22.56 -1.86 -9.14
N ASP A 621 23.03 -1.09 -8.16
CA ASP A 621 23.49 0.29 -8.35
C ASP A 621 24.64 0.38 -9.37
N PHE A 622 25.62 -0.52 -9.28
CA PHE A 622 26.75 -0.56 -10.23
C PHE A 622 26.29 -0.80 -11.68
N LEU A 623 25.38 -1.78 -11.89
CA LEU A 623 24.80 -2.06 -13.20
C LEU A 623 23.99 -0.87 -13.72
N ASN A 624 23.19 -0.25 -12.87
CA ASN A 624 22.42 0.95 -13.21
C ASN A 624 23.35 2.09 -13.65
N ARG A 625 24.31 2.49 -12.81
CA ARG A 625 25.21 3.62 -13.11
C ARG A 625 26.11 3.38 -14.31
N ARG A 626 26.67 2.18 -14.45
CA ARG A 626 27.73 1.91 -15.45
C ARG A 626 27.20 1.38 -16.78
N TYR A 627 26.09 0.68 -16.75
CA TYR A 627 25.57 -0.10 -17.87
C TYR A 627 24.07 0.17 -18.16
N SER A 628 23.52 1.31 -17.71
CA SER A 628 22.15 1.72 -18.06
C SER A 628 21.90 1.63 -19.58
N GLY A 629 20.78 1.02 -19.96
CA GLY A 629 20.34 0.78 -21.32
C GLY A 629 21.14 -0.30 -22.08
N ARG A 630 22.14 -0.95 -21.47
CA ARG A 630 23.05 -1.90 -22.15
C ARG A 630 22.78 -3.37 -21.83
N TYR A 631 21.74 -3.67 -21.06
CA TYR A 631 21.33 -5.04 -20.74
C TYR A 631 19.81 -5.17 -20.67
N ASN A 632 19.32 -6.38 -20.94
CA ASN A 632 17.96 -6.80 -20.65
C ASN A 632 17.94 -7.54 -19.30
N LEU A 633 16.81 -7.52 -18.61
CA LEU A 633 16.67 -8.04 -17.25
C LEU A 633 15.57 -9.11 -17.17
N ILE A 634 15.89 -10.24 -16.54
CA ILE A 634 14.91 -11.19 -16.03
C ILE A 634 14.89 -11.10 -14.50
N LEU A 635 13.71 -10.87 -13.93
CA LEU A 635 13.45 -10.95 -12.49
C LEU A 635 12.69 -12.24 -12.21
N ASP A 636 13.39 -13.27 -11.76
CA ASP A 636 12.80 -14.54 -11.35
C ASP A 636 12.19 -14.46 -9.96
N GLU A 637 11.02 -15.06 -9.76
CA GLU A 637 10.20 -14.90 -8.56
C GLU A 637 10.04 -13.41 -8.15
N ALA A 638 9.58 -12.59 -9.09
CA ALA A 638 9.48 -11.13 -8.95
C ALA A 638 8.66 -10.68 -7.72
N HIS A 639 7.81 -11.55 -7.16
CA HIS A 639 7.08 -11.29 -5.92
C HIS A 639 7.99 -11.06 -4.70
N HIS A 640 9.25 -11.52 -4.71
CA HIS A 640 10.27 -11.20 -3.70
C HIS A 640 10.62 -9.70 -3.66
N THR A 641 10.30 -8.95 -4.72
CA THR A 641 10.59 -7.51 -4.83
C THR A 641 9.44 -6.63 -4.34
N LYS A 642 8.37 -7.20 -3.77
CA LYS A 642 7.14 -6.46 -3.42
C LYS A 642 7.30 -5.32 -2.39
N GLY A 643 8.35 -5.30 -1.58
CA GLY A 643 8.54 -4.28 -0.54
C GLY A 643 9.02 -2.94 -1.12
N ALA A 644 8.51 -1.83 -0.57
CA ALA A 644 9.00 -0.47 -0.85
C ALA A 644 10.41 -0.26 -0.26
N ASP A 645 10.51 -0.47 1.05
CA ASP A 645 11.67 -0.10 1.87
C ASP A 645 12.55 -1.30 2.20
N THR A 646 12.65 -2.24 1.27
CA THR A 646 13.52 -3.40 1.41
C THR A 646 14.74 -3.23 0.53
N ASP A 647 15.92 -3.63 0.99
CA ASP A 647 17.14 -3.65 0.18
C ASP A 647 16.95 -4.36 -1.17
N VAL A 648 16.15 -5.44 -1.17
CA VAL A 648 15.79 -6.16 -2.41
C VAL A 648 14.91 -5.29 -3.31
N GLY A 649 13.95 -4.58 -2.74
CA GLY A 649 13.10 -3.60 -3.43
C GLY A 649 13.93 -2.48 -4.08
N TYR A 650 14.84 -1.85 -3.33
CA TYR A 650 15.76 -0.83 -3.86
C TYR A 650 16.66 -1.38 -4.97
N ALA A 651 17.30 -2.54 -4.75
CA ALA A 651 18.13 -3.18 -5.76
C ALA A 651 17.32 -3.53 -7.03
N SER A 652 16.08 -4.00 -6.88
CA SER A 652 15.21 -4.27 -8.03
C SER A 652 14.85 -3.00 -8.79
N ALA A 653 14.63 -1.89 -8.08
CA ALA A 653 14.34 -0.59 -8.71
C ALA A 653 15.53 -0.11 -9.54
N ASP A 654 16.76 -0.22 -9.03
CA ASP A 654 17.98 0.12 -9.76
C ASP A 654 18.17 -0.73 -11.02
N LEU A 655 17.97 -2.05 -10.89
CA LEU A 655 18.08 -2.97 -12.02
C LEU A 655 17.02 -2.68 -13.09
N VAL A 656 15.77 -2.45 -12.68
CA VAL A 656 14.67 -2.11 -13.60
C VAL A 656 14.91 -0.75 -14.25
N ALA A 657 15.43 0.23 -13.49
CA ALA A 657 15.77 1.55 -14.00
C ALA A 657 16.85 1.45 -15.09
N GLY A 658 17.94 0.72 -14.82
CA GLY A 658 19.07 0.56 -15.73
C GLY A 658 18.84 -0.43 -16.89
N ALA A 659 17.88 -1.33 -16.81
CA ALA A 659 17.59 -2.28 -17.89
C ALA A 659 16.91 -1.62 -19.11
N ASN A 660 17.25 -2.09 -20.30
CA ASN A 660 16.59 -1.72 -21.55
C ASN A 660 15.18 -2.34 -21.64
N LYS A 661 15.07 -3.65 -21.40
CA LYS A 661 13.81 -4.41 -21.36
C LYS A 661 13.78 -5.30 -20.14
N VAL A 662 12.60 -5.46 -19.54
CA VAL A 662 12.41 -6.22 -18.29
C VAL A 662 11.37 -7.31 -18.47
N ILE A 663 11.70 -8.53 -18.04
CA ILE A 663 10.81 -9.67 -17.98
C ILE A 663 10.70 -10.07 -16.50
N ALA A 664 9.57 -9.78 -15.88
CA ALA A 664 9.27 -10.26 -14.54
C ALA A 664 8.55 -11.61 -14.64
N MET A 665 8.96 -12.59 -13.85
CA MET A 665 8.33 -13.91 -13.85
C MET A 665 8.02 -14.37 -12.43
N THR A 666 6.90 -15.06 -12.25
CA THR A 666 6.42 -15.50 -10.94
C THR A 666 5.44 -16.65 -11.08
N GLY A 667 5.36 -17.52 -10.07
CA GLY A 667 4.28 -18.51 -9.94
C GLY A 667 2.92 -17.85 -9.72
N THR A 668 2.89 -16.81 -8.89
CA THR A 668 1.69 -16.07 -8.52
C THR A 668 2.00 -14.58 -8.49
N LEU A 669 1.13 -13.77 -9.10
CA LEU A 669 1.37 -12.34 -9.26
C LEU A 669 1.19 -11.54 -7.97
N TYR A 670 0.25 -11.94 -7.11
CA TYR A 670 0.01 -11.32 -5.81
C TYR A 670 -0.40 -12.38 -4.80
N SER A 671 0.00 -12.22 -3.53
CA SER A 671 -0.28 -13.14 -2.44
C SER A 671 -1.67 -12.91 -1.82
N GLY A 672 -2.67 -12.64 -2.67
CA GLY A 672 -4.04 -12.28 -2.27
C GLY A 672 -4.25 -10.80 -1.90
N LYS A 673 -3.19 -10.01 -1.64
CA LYS A 673 -3.28 -8.60 -1.26
C LYS A 673 -2.90 -7.67 -2.42
N ALA A 674 -3.59 -6.53 -2.55
CA ALA A 674 -3.32 -5.54 -3.60
C ALA A 674 -1.94 -4.89 -3.41
N SER A 675 -1.55 -4.57 -2.18
CA SER A 675 -0.23 -3.99 -1.86
C SER A 675 0.95 -4.81 -2.40
N SER A 676 0.78 -6.12 -2.57
CA SER A 676 1.84 -7.04 -2.98
C SER A 676 2.32 -6.83 -4.42
N ILE A 677 1.51 -6.20 -5.28
CA ILE A 677 1.87 -5.95 -6.67
C ILE A 677 2.20 -4.48 -6.96
N PHE A 678 1.79 -3.58 -6.08
CA PHE A 678 1.89 -2.13 -6.27
C PHE A 678 3.28 -1.69 -6.73
N TYR A 679 4.32 -2.03 -5.97
CA TYR A 679 5.69 -1.62 -6.28
C TYR A 679 6.28 -2.34 -7.49
N LEU A 680 5.81 -3.56 -7.80
CA LEU A 680 6.19 -4.24 -9.03
C LEU A 680 5.65 -3.49 -10.25
N MET A 681 4.36 -3.12 -10.23
CA MET A 681 3.73 -2.33 -11.29
C MET A 681 4.36 -0.94 -11.41
N TYR A 682 4.60 -0.26 -10.29
CA TYR A 682 5.23 1.06 -10.26
C TYR A 682 6.60 1.07 -10.94
N ARG A 683 7.43 0.04 -10.68
CA ARG A 683 8.76 -0.09 -11.30
C ARG A 683 8.67 -0.45 -12.78
N LEU A 684 7.77 -1.37 -13.15
CA LEU A 684 7.70 -1.93 -14.51
C LEU A 684 6.93 -1.04 -15.51
N LEU A 685 5.84 -0.41 -15.08
CA LEU A 685 4.83 0.18 -15.95
C LEU A 685 4.81 1.72 -15.81
N PRO A 686 5.25 2.46 -16.85
CA PRO A 686 5.20 3.93 -16.84
C PRO A 686 3.78 4.49 -16.68
N GLN A 687 2.78 3.86 -17.30
CA GLN A 687 1.37 4.26 -17.20
C GLN A 687 0.85 4.17 -15.76
N PHE A 688 1.29 3.16 -15.00
CA PHE A 688 0.91 3.02 -13.59
C PHE A 688 1.42 4.20 -12.74
N ARG A 689 2.60 4.73 -13.04
CA ARG A 689 3.18 5.90 -12.36
C ARG A 689 2.46 7.21 -12.65
N GLN A 690 1.63 7.26 -13.70
CA GLN A 690 0.75 8.39 -13.97
C GLN A 690 -0.52 8.36 -13.11
N LEU A 691 -0.92 7.17 -12.65
CA LEU A 691 -2.12 6.95 -11.84
C LEU A 691 -1.84 7.05 -10.33
N TYR A 692 -0.69 6.51 -9.91
CA TYR A 692 -0.30 6.42 -8.51
C TYR A 692 1.14 6.88 -8.29
N GLY A 693 1.37 7.71 -7.28
CA GLY A 693 2.70 8.08 -6.77
C GLY A 693 3.32 6.96 -5.94
N TYR A 694 4.65 7.02 -5.72
CA TYR A 694 5.39 5.96 -5.00
C TYR A 694 4.85 5.68 -3.59
N ASP A 695 4.44 6.73 -2.88
CA ASP A 695 3.94 6.65 -1.49
C ASP A 695 2.42 6.45 -1.40
N GLU A 696 1.73 6.30 -2.54
CA GLU A 696 0.26 6.19 -2.62
C GLU A 696 -0.24 4.74 -2.53
N VAL A 697 0.54 3.82 -1.96
CA VAL A 697 0.13 2.41 -1.80
C VAL A 697 -1.19 2.28 -1.03
N GLN A 698 -1.43 3.14 -0.04
CA GLN A 698 -2.67 3.15 0.74
C GLN A 698 -3.89 3.52 -0.12
N ARG A 699 -3.76 4.55 -0.97
CA ARG A 699 -4.80 4.94 -1.93
C ARG A 699 -5.08 3.81 -2.94
N PHE A 700 -4.03 3.12 -3.38
CA PHE A 700 -4.16 1.94 -4.23
C PHE A 700 -4.93 0.80 -3.54
N ILE A 701 -4.67 0.51 -2.26
CA ILE A 701 -5.42 -0.47 -1.48
C ILE A 701 -6.88 -0.05 -1.33
N GLU A 702 -7.15 1.24 -1.11
CA GLU A 702 -8.51 1.77 -1.03
C GLU A 702 -9.29 1.60 -2.33
N HIS A 703 -8.63 1.79 -3.48
CA HIS A 703 -9.26 1.60 -4.80
C HIS A 703 -9.42 0.12 -5.17
N HIS A 704 -8.39 -0.70 -4.93
CA HIS A 704 -8.28 -2.03 -5.53
C HIS A 704 -8.14 -3.18 -4.52
N GLY A 705 -7.71 -2.94 -3.29
CA GLY A 705 -7.60 -3.95 -2.24
C GLY A 705 -8.87 -4.07 -1.38
N LEU A 706 -8.80 -4.91 -0.35
CA LEU A 706 -9.83 -5.00 0.68
C LEU A 706 -9.25 -4.69 2.06
N GLN A 707 -10.04 -4.01 2.89
CA GLN A 707 -9.65 -3.65 4.26
C GLN A 707 -10.59 -4.26 5.30
N GLU A 708 -10.02 -4.55 6.46
CA GLU A 708 -10.72 -4.85 7.70
C GLU A 708 -10.43 -3.74 8.70
N ILE A 709 -11.49 -3.11 9.23
CA ILE A 709 -11.41 -2.07 10.24
C ILE A 709 -11.81 -2.71 11.57
N ILE A 710 -10.89 -2.69 12.53
CA ILE A 710 -11.09 -3.23 13.87
C ILE A 710 -11.17 -2.04 14.82
N THR A 711 -12.34 -1.77 15.36
CA THR A 711 -12.57 -0.74 16.39
C THR A 711 -12.71 -1.42 17.74
N LYS A 712 -11.81 -1.12 18.68
CA LYS A 712 -11.93 -1.52 20.08
C LYS A 712 -12.46 -0.36 20.92
N VAL A 713 -13.59 -0.55 21.58
CA VAL A 713 -14.23 0.42 22.48
C VAL A 713 -14.15 -0.11 23.90
N LYS A 714 -13.47 0.62 24.80
CA LYS A 714 -13.43 0.29 26.23
C LYS A 714 -14.39 1.19 27.02
N LYS A 715 -15.32 0.58 27.76
CA LYS A 715 -16.15 1.22 28.79
C LYS A 715 -15.60 0.85 30.16
N PHE A 716 -15.34 1.85 31.00
CA PHE A 716 -14.88 1.65 32.38
C PHE A 716 -16.06 1.69 33.35
N ASP A 717 -16.13 0.73 34.28
CA ASP A 717 -17.25 0.61 35.25
C ASP A 717 -17.06 1.47 36.52
N ARG A 718 -15.91 2.15 36.69
CA ARG A 718 -15.67 3.03 37.86
C ARG A 718 -15.23 4.45 37.48
N TYR A 719 -15.79 5.40 38.23
CA TYR A 719 -15.53 6.85 38.21
C TYR A 719 -14.04 7.18 38.42
N HIS A 720 -13.23 7.16 37.36
CA HIS A 720 -11.88 7.74 37.35
C HIS A 720 -11.69 8.88 36.34
N SER A 721 -12.77 9.36 35.73
CA SER A 721 -12.75 10.66 35.05
C SER A 721 -14.03 11.42 35.32
N THR A 722 -13.91 12.70 35.68
CA THR A 722 -15.01 13.65 35.90
C THR A 722 -15.84 13.90 34.62
N TYR A 723 -15.51 13.25 33.49
CA TYR A 723 -16.03 13.50 32.14
C TYR A 723 -16.42 12.24 31.33
N GLY A 724 -16.44 11.04 31.91
CA GLY A 724 -17.05 9.85 31.27
C GLY A 724 -16.46 9.44 29.91
N TYR A 725 -15.14 9.44 29.74
CA TYR A 725 -14.50 9.14 28.45
C TYR A 725 -14.56 7.64 28.07
N GLN A 726 -15.13 7.32 26.91
CA GLN A 726 -14.87 6.06 26.20
C GLN A 726 -13.56 6.18 25.40
N ARG A 727 -12.62 5.25 25.61
CA ARG A 727 -11.40 5.17 24.78
C ARG A 727 -11.66 4.25 23.60
N GLU A 728 -11.43 4.77 22.41
CA GLU A 728 -11.52 4.00 21.16
C GLU A 728 -10.14 3.85 20.51
N ASN A 729 -9.81 2.63 20.10
CA ASN A 729 -8.62 2.34 19.31
C ASN A 729 -9.06 1.70 17.99
N VAL A 730 -8.74 2.34 16.86
CA VAL A 730 -9.10 1.87 15.53
C VAL A 730 -7.84 1.39 14.82
N ARG A 731 -7.88 0.15 14.32
CA ARG A 731 -6.80 -0.44 13.52
C ARG A 731 -7.37 -0.84 12.16
N VAL A 732 -6.74 -0.37 11.09
CA VAL A 732 -7.06 -0.78 9.71
C VAL A 732 -6.02 -1.81 9.27
N ARG A 733 -6.47 -2.90 8.67
CA ARG A 733 -5.62 -3.96 8.14
C ARG A 733 -6.06 -4.33 6.74
N GLU A 734 -5.13 -4.41 5.81
CA GLU A 734 -5.40 -5.00 4.50
C GLU A 734 -5.59 -6.51 4.61
N ILE A 735 -6.69 -7.00 4.03
CA ILE A 735 -7.06 -8.41 3.96
C ILE A 735 -6.97 -8.93 2.50
N PRO A 736 -6.91 -10.25 2.29
CA PRO A 736 -6.91 -10.81 0.95
C PRO A 736 -8.20 -10.50 0.17
N GLY A 737 -8.03 -10.10 -1.09
CA GLY A 737 -9.08 -9.78 -2.05
C GLY A 737 -8.71 -8.56 -2.87
N VAL A 738 -8.94 -8.64 -4.18
CA VAL A 738 -8.54 -7.60 -5.12
C VAL A 738 -9.62 -7.36 -6.16
N SER A 739 -9.91 -6.09 -6.45
CA SER A 739 -10.88 -5.69 -7.45
C SER A 739 -10.47 -6.20 -8.84
N PRO A 740 -11.43 -6.65 -9.67
CA PRO A 740 -11.16 -7.03 -11.06
C PRO A 740 -10.49 -5.91 -11.88
N GLY A 741 -10.76 -4.65 -11.56
CA GLY A 741 -10.12 -3.49 -12.22
C GLY A 741 -8.60 -3.40 -12.05
N MET A 742 -7.99 -4.15 -11.13
CA MET A 742 -6.53 -4.28 -11.09
C MET A 742 -6.03 -5.24 -12.19
N VAL A 743 -6.77 -6.31 -12.47
CA VAL A 743 -6.36 -7.34 -13.44
C VAL A 743 -6.31 -6.76 -14.85
N THR A 744 -7.20 -5.82 -15.15
CA THR A 744 -7.21 -5.12 -16.44
C THR A 744 -5.96 -4.27 -16.67
N MET A 745 -5.35 -3.71 -15.62
CA MET A 745 -4.04 -3.04 -15.70
C MET A 745 -2.90 -4.00 -16.05
N LEU A 746 -3.10 -5.30 -15.87
CA LEU A 746 -2.08 -6.32 -16.01
C LEU A 746 -2.16 -7.05 -17.35
N LEU A 747 -3.38 -7.29 -17.86
CA LEU A 747 -3.60 -8.07 -19.08
C LEU A 747 -2.88 -7.50 -20.31
N GLY A 748 -2.66 -6.19 -20.35
CA GLY A 748 -1.88 -5.54 -21.42
C GLY A 748 -0.38 -5.84 -21.38
N HIS A 749 0.16 -6.31 -20.26
CA HIS A 749 1.59 -6.58 -20.07
C HIS A 749 1.89 -8.02 -19.67
N THR A 750 0.88 -8.87 -19.54
CA THR A 750 1.00 -10.18 -18.89
C THR A 750 0.55 -11.31 -19.80
N ALA A 751 1.31 -12.40 -19.80
CA ALA A 751 0.84 -13.67 -20.35
C ALA A 751 0.79 -14.75 -19.27
N PHE A 752 -0.26 -15.56 -19.33
CA PHE A 752 -0.51 -16.66 -18.41
C PHE A 752 -0.15 -17.99 -19.07
N LEU A 753 0.46 -18.88 -18.29
CA LEU A 753 0.84 -20.22 -18.73
C LEU A 753 0.48 -21.25 -17.64
N LYS A 754 -0.62 -21.97 -17.86
CA LYS A 754 -1.09 -23.05 -16.97
C LYS A 754 -0.58 -24.41 -17.42
N LEU A 755 -0.56 -25.40 -16.53
CA LEU A 755 -0.23 -26.79 -16.88
C LEU A 755 -1.19 -27.36 -17.95
N ALA A 756 -2.47 -27.01 -17.87
CA ALA A 756 -3.47 -27.39 -18.88
C ALA A 756 -3.13 -26.85 -20.28
N ASP A 757 -2.47 -25.70 -20.38
CA ASP A 757 -2.07 -25.10 -21.67
C ASP A 757 -0.93 -25.87 -22.34
N VAL A 758 -0.16 -26.66 -21.57
CA VAL A 758 1.05 -27.33 -22.03
C VAL A 758 0.71 -28.52 -22.95
N GLY A 759 -0.53 -29.02 -22.90
CA GLY A 759 -1.01 -30.09 -23.78
C GLY A 759 -0.34 -31.44 -23.52
N LEU A 760 0.10 -31.68 -22.28
CA LEU A 760 0.67 -32.95 -21.84
C LEU A 760 -0.34 -33.70 -21.00
N ALA A 761 -0.48 -35.00 -21.24
CA ALA A 761 -1.27 -35.88 -20.38
C ALA A 761 -0.50 -36.07 -19.06
N LEU A 762 -0.92 -35.33 -18.03
CA LEU A 762 -0.40 -35.50 -16.67
C LEU A 762 -1.18 -36.62 -15.96
N PRO A 763 -0.53 -37.43 -15.11
CA PRO A 763 -1.25 -38.32 -14.20
C PRO A 763 -2.25 -37.52 -13.34
N PRO A 764 -3.37 -38.14 -12.92
CA PRO A 764 -4.30 -37.49 -12.00
C PRO A 764 -3.57 -37.14 -10.69
N TYR A 765 -3.83 -35.93 -10.19
CA TYR A 765 -3.35 -35.50 -8.88
C TYR A 765 -4.36 -35.91 -7.82
N THR A 766 -3.90 -36.64 -6.80
CA THR A 766 -4.66 -36.94 -5.60
C THR A 766 -4.02 -36.24 -4.40
N GLU A 767 -4.85 -35.66 -3.54
CA GLU A 767 -4.43 -35.13 -2.24
C GLU A 767 -5.14 -35.94 -1.16
N GLU A 768 -4.37 -36.61 -0.32
CA GLU A 768 -4.88 -37.39 0.80
C GLU A 768 -4.35 -36.80 2.10
N ARG A 769 -5.23 -36.67 3.10
CA ARG A 769 -4.88 -36.18 4.43
C ARG A 769 -4.96 -37.36 5.38
N LEU A 770 -3.81 -37.77 5.90
CA LEU A 770 -3.72 -38.88 6.84
C LEU A 770 -3.80 -38.33 8.28
N PRO A 771 -4.89 -38.58 9.02
CA PRO A 771 -4.94 -38.25 10.43
C PRO A 771 -4.00 -39.17 11.19
N VAL A 772 -3.09 -38.59 11.96
CA VAL A 772 -2.17 -39.33 12.85
C VAL A 772 -2.67 -39.15 14.29
N PRO A 773 -2.86 -40.23 15.07
CA PRO A 773 -3.22 -40.11 16.48
C PRO A 773 -2.09 -39.43 17.26
N LEU A 774 -2.46 -38.68 18.29
CA LEU A 774 -1.48 -38.09 19.18
C LEU A 774 -0.77 -39.18 20.00
N ASP A 775 0.55 -39.10 20.12
CA ASP A 775 1.35 -40.02 20.93
C ASP A 775 1.23 -39.63 22.40
N ASP A 776 0.81 -40.55 23.27
CA ASP A 776 0.57 -40.31 24.70
C ASP A 776 1.85 -39.80 25.41
N ARG A 777 3.03 -40.13 24.88
CA ARG A 777 4.31 -39.63 25.41
C ARG A 777 4.36 -38.09 25.39
N LEU A 778 3.69 -37.44 24.43
CA LEU A 778 3.75 -35.98 24.24
C LEU A 778 2.87 -35.19 25.21
N LEU A 779 2.00 -35.85 25.98
CA LEU A 779 0.97 -35.18 26.78
C LEU A 779 1.55 -34.19 27.82
N GLU A 780 2.71 -34.50 28.40
CA GLU A 780 3.36 -33.63 29.38
C GLU A 780 3.87 -32.33 28.75
N GLY A 781 4.64 -32.42 27.66
CA GLY A 781 5.15 -31.24 26.95
C GLY A 781 4.04 -30.43 26.26
N LEU A 782 2.94 -31.06 25.84
CA LEU A 782 1.75 -30.33 25.40
C LEU A 782 1.11 -29.53 26.53
N ALA A 783 1.05 -30.08 27.74
CA ALA A 783 0.57 -29.36 28.91
C ALA A 783 1.52 -28.19 29.28
N ASP A 784 2.83 -28.32 29.05
CA ASP A 784 3.78 -27.19 29.15
C ASP A 784 3.48 -26.10 28.12
N LEU A 785 3.24 -26.48 26.86
CA LEU A 785 2.87 -25.54 25.80
C LEU A 785 1.53 -24.84 26.07
N ASP A 786 0.55 -25.52 26.67
CA ASP A 786 -0.71 -24.92 27.09
C ASP A 786 -0.50 -23.89 28.23
N ARG A 787 0.31 -24.22 29.24
CA ARG A 787 0.69 -23.26 30.29
C ARG A 787 1.42 -22.04 29.72
N LEU A 788 2.31 -22.27 28.75
CA LEU A 788 3.01 -21.21 28.04
C LEU A 788 2.04 -20.34 27.23
N HIS A 789 1.04 -20.94 26.59
CA HIS A 789 0.00 -20.20 25.86
C HIS A 789 -0.78 -19.27 26.80
N GLU A 790 -1.25 -19.78 27.94
CA GLU A 790 -1.97 -18.99 28.94
C GLU A 790 -1.14 -17.79 29.41
N THR A 791 0.14 -18.04 29.68
CA THR A 791 1.09 -16.99 30.09
C THR A 791 1.34 -15.98 28.97
N ALA A 792 1.51 -16.45 27.73
CA ALA A 792 1.71 -15.60 26.56
C ALA A 792 0.50 -14.72 26.26
N VAL A 793 -0.72 -15.24 26.41
CA VAL A 793 -1.96 -14.47 26.26
C VAL A 793 -2.06 -13.41 27.34
N LYS A 794 -1.75 -13.75 28.61
CA LYS A 794 -1.74 -12.79 29.71
C LYS A 794 -0.75 -11.65 29.47
N LEU A 795 0.50 -11.95 29.12
CA LEU A 795 1.51 -10.93 28.83
C LEU A 795 1.14 -10.09 27.59
N ALA A 796 0.54 -10.69 26.57
CA ALA A 796 0.05 -9.97 25.39
C ALA A 796 -1.08 -8.98 25.77
N GLN A 797 -1.98 -9.35 26.68
CA GLN A 797 -3.02 -8.46 27.22
C GLN A 797 -2.42 -7.28 28.00
N GLU A 798 -1.30 -7.51 28.70
CA GLU A 798 -0.51 -6.49 29.40
C GLU A 798 0.36 -5.63 28.45
N GLY A 799 0.30 -5.86 27.13
CA GLY A 799 1.01 -5.08 26.11
C GLY A 799 2.39 -5.62 25.74
N ARG A 800 2.74 -6.83 26.17
CA ARG A 800 4.05 -7.50 25.93
C ARG A 800 3.86 -8.77 25.10
N PRO A 801 3.63 -8.67 23.77
CA PRO A 801 3.23 -9.83 22.94
C PRO A 801 4.39 -10.77 22.55
N GLY A 802 5.64 -10.48 22.93
CA GLY A 802 6.82 -11.21 22.46
C GLY A 802 6.80 -12.72 22.74
N LEU A 803 6.15 -13.15 23.82
CA LEU A 803 6.03 -14.57 24.17
C LEU A 803 5.04 -15.33 23.27
N LEU A 804 4.06 -14.65 22.68
CA LEU A 804 3.06 -15.27 21.79
C LEU A 804 3.71 -15.81 20.51
N SER A 805 4.69 -15.10 19.96
CA SER A 805 5.47 -15.60 18.82
C SER A 805 6.31 -16.80 19.19
N THR A 806 6.96 -16.77 20.35
CA THR A 806 7.82 -17.88 20.84
C THR A 806 6.99 -19.14 21.06
N TRP A 807 5.83 -19.03 21.71
CA TRP A 807 4.89 -20.12 21.87
C TRP A 807 4.40 -20.70 20.54
N LEU A 808 4.04 -19.85 19.57
CA LEU A 808 3.56 -20.31 18.27
C LEU A 808 4.62 -21.13 17.52
N PHE A 809 5.87 -20.66 17.50
CA PHE A 809 6.96 -21.40 16.85
C PHE A 809 7.26 -22.72 17.57
N ALA A 810 7.29 -22.72 18.90
CA ALA A 810 7.47 -23.93 19.68
C ALA A 810 6.34 -24.93 19.41
N SER A 811 5.08 -24.51 19.43
CA SER A 811 3.93 -25.39 19.20
C SER A 811 3.89 -26.00 17.80
N LEU A 812 4.44 -25.31 16.79
CA LEU A 812 4.52 -25.82 15.42
C LEU A 812 5.68 -26.81 15.23
N GLY A 813 6.82 -26.60 15.90
CA GLY A 813 8.03 -27.39 15.69
C GLY A 813 8.26 -28.50 16.73
N TRP A 814 7.91 -28.26 17.99
CA TRP A 814 8.19 -29.18 19.10
C TRP A 814 7.45 -30.52 18.94
N VAL A 815 6.22 -30.51 18.41
CA VAL A 815 5.45 -31.75 18.16
C VAL A 815 6.15 -32.65 17.12
N ASP A 816 6.94 -32.06 16.21
CA ASP A 816 7.71 -32.80 15.21
C ASP A 816 9.07 -33.29 15.75
N CYS A 817 9.65 -32.61 16.73
CA CYS A 817 10.92 -32.98 17.36
C CYS A 817 10.91 -32.59 18.85
N PRO A 818 10.26 -33.38 19.72
CA PRO A 818 9.98 -33.02 21.12
C PRO A 818 11.20 -33.25 22.01
N VAL A 819 12.24 -32.44 21.82
CA VAL A 819 13.39 -32.35 22.72
C VAL A 819 13.11 -31.38 23.85
N ASP A 820 13.86 -31.50 24.95
CA ASP A 820 13.84 -30.49 26.00
C ASP A 820 14.21 -29.11 25.42
N GLU A 821 13.30 -28.14 25.54
CA GLU A 821 13.48 -26.81 24.98
C GLU A 821 13.29 -25.73 26.05
N THR A 822 14.27 -24.83 26.17
CA THR A 822 14.17 -23.65 27.03
C THR A 822 13.89 -22.42 26.17
N LEU A 823 12.68 -21.89 26.30
CA LEU A 823 12.19 -20.72 25.60
C LEU A 823 12.42 -19.46 26.45
N ALA A 824 13.05 -18.46 25.87
CA ALA A 824 13.36 -17.21 26.56
C ALA A 824 12.44 -16.06 26.11
N VAL A 825 11.81 -15.38 27.07
CA VAL A 825 11.12 -14.10 26.87
C VAL A 825 12.18 -13.01 26.80
N LYS A 826 12.22 -12.26 25.70
CA LYS A 826 13.09 -11.08 25.56
C LYS A 826 12.30 -9.79 25.64
N ASP A 827 12.87 -8.76 26.27
CA ASP A 827 12.34 -7.39 26.21
C ASP A 827 12.68 -6.67 24.90
N ASP A 828 12.24 -5.41 24.78
CA ASP A 828 12.48 -4.56 23.61
C ASP A 828 13.98 -4.24 23.39
N GLN A 829 14.83 -4.49 24.39
CA GLN A 829 16.29 -4.33 24.31
C GLN A 829 17.01 -5.67 24.04
N GLY A 830 16.26 -6.77 23.90
CA GLY A 830 16.78 -8.11 23.63
C GLY A 830 17.31 -8.83 24.87
N GLN A 831 17.08 -8.31 26.08
CA GLN A 831 17.47 -8.96 27.33
C GLN A 831 16.45 -10.03 27.72
N VAL A 832 16.93 -11.15 28.25
CA VAL A 832 16.07 -12.24 28.73
C VAL A 832 15.43 -11.82 30.05
N VAL A 833 14.09 -11.79 30.07
CA VAL A 833 13.30 -11.40 31.25
C VAL A 833 12.79 -12.64 32.00
N GLU A 834 12.45 -13.70 31.27
CA GLU A 834 11.85 -14.91 31.83
C GLU A 834 12.16 -16.11 30.92
N THR A 835 12.21 -17.31 31.48
CA THR A 835 12.50 -18.55 30.75
C THR A 835 11.44 -19.60 31.07
N PHE A 836 10.99 -20.31 30.04
CA PHE A 836 10.03 -21.41 30.14
C PHE A 836 10.68 -22.67 29.59
N SER A 837 10.55 -23.77 30.31
CA SER A 837 10.97 -25.09 29.84
C SER A 837 9.77 -25.83 29.30
N VAL A 838 9.93 -26.47 28.15
CA VAL A 838 8.99 -27.45 27.60
C VAL A 838 9.67 -28.80 27.72
N SER A 839 9.10 -29.72 28.51
CA SER A 839 9.63 -31.06 28.67
C SER A 839 9.57 -31.80 27.34
N GLY A 840 10.70 -32.31 26.88
CA GLY A 840 10.78 -33.21 25.74
C GLY A 840 10.56 -34.67 26.14
N VAL A 841 10.21 -35.51 25.17
CA VAL A 841 10.28 -36.98 25.33
C VAL A 841 11.59 -37.54 24.80
N LEU A 842 12.40 -36.68 24.16
CA LEU A 842 13.70 -36.99 23.60
C LEU A 842 14.76 -36.14 24.30
N THR A 843 15.89 -36.74 24.66
CA THR A 843 17.06 -35.98 25.10
C THR A 843 17.80 -35.35 23.91
N GLN A 844 17.70 -35.96 22.74
CA GLN A 844 18.26 -35.45 21.49
C GLN A 844 17.48 -35.99 20.29
N ALA A 845 17.41 -35.21 19.21
CA ALA A 845 16.66 -35.56 18.00
C ALA A 845 17.05 -36.92 17.38
N ALA A 846 18.27 -37.42 17.64
CA ALA A 846 18.74 -38.71 17.12
C ALA A 846 17.97 -39.91 17.69
N GLU A 847 17.31 -39.78 18.84
CA GLU A 847 16.57 -40.88 19.48
C GLU A 847 15.29 -41.27 18.70
N LEU A 848 14.81 -40.39 17.80
CA LEU A 848 13.69 -40.69 16.89
C LEU A 848 13.96 -41.86 15.94
N PHE A 849 15.25 -42.15 15.66
CA PHE A 849 15.61 -43.30 14.82
C PHE A 849 15.38 -44.64 15.52
N ASP A 850 15.46 -44.66 16.85
CA ASP A 850 15.35 -45.86 17.67
C ASP A 850 13.90 -46.04 18.16
N GLU A 851 13.25 -44.96 18.59
CA GLU A 851 11.86 -44.97 19.08
C GLU A 851 10.98 -43.92 18.37
N PRO A 852 10.54 -44.19 17.12
CA PRO A 852 9.75 -43.24 16.34
C PRO A 852 8.42 -42.88 17.01
N LEU A 853 7.98 -41.62 16.89
CA LEU A 853 6.66 -41.18 17.32
C LEU A 853 5.58 -41.69 16.37
N ALA A 854 4.31 -41.59 16.77
CA ALA A 854 3.17 -41.99 15.93
C ALA A 854 3.23 -41.40 14.50
N LYS A 855 3.62 -40.13 14.35
CA LYS A 855 3.77 -39.47 13.04
C LYS A 855 4.91 -40.06 12.22
N ASP A 856 6.05 -40.33 12.85
CA ASP A 856 7.20 -40.93 12.18
C ASP A 856 6.91 -42.37 11.74
N GLN A 857 6.19 -43.13 12.57
CA GLN A 857 5.76 -44.49 12.23
C GLN A 857 4.86 -44.49 10.98
N VAL A 858 3.82 -43.64 10.96
CA VAL A 858 2.94 -43.50 9.78
C VAL A 858 3.73 -43.05 8.55
N LEU A 859 4.64 -42.08 8.71
CA LEU A 859 5.48 -41.61 7.61
C LEU A 859 6.39 -42.73 7.08
N LEU A 860 7.03 -43.51 7.95
CA LEU A 860 7.87 -44.65 7.59
C LEU A 860 7.07 -45.76 6.90
N GLU A 861 5.85 -46.05 7.36
CA GLU A 861 4.95 -47.01 6.72
C GLU A 861 4.57 -46.59 5.29
N VAL A 862 4.19 -45.32 5.11
CA VAL A 862 3.90 -44.75 3.78
C VAL A 862 5.14 -44.85 2.90
N ILE A 863 6.31 -44.40 3.37
CA ILE A 863 7.55 -44.45 2.60
C ILE A 863 7.89 -45.89 2.21
N ARG A 864 7.81 -46.85 3.14
CA ARG A 864 8.10 -48.26 2.87
C ARG A 864 7.13 -48.84 1.85
N SER A 865 5.84 -48.52 1.94
CA SER A 865 4.80 -48.96 1.00
C SER A 865 5.04 -48.41 -0.41
N GLU A 866 5.38 -47.12 -0.53
CA GLU A 866 5.68 -46.48 -1.81
C GLU A 866 6.97 -47.04 -2.43
N LEU A 867 8.04 -47.20 -1.65
CA LEU A 867 9.30 -47.77 -2.10
C LEU A 867 9.18 -49.25 -2.48
N ALA A 868 8.36 -50.03 -1.77
CA ALA A 868 8.08 -51.43 -2.14
C ALA A 868 7.36 -51.54 -3.50
N GLN A 869 6.70 -50.47 -3.94
CA GLN A 869 6.09 -50.35 -5.27
C GLN A 869 7.00 -49.63 -6.28
N GLU A 870 8.29 -49.45 -5.95
CA GLU A 870 9.30 -48.76 -6.76
C GLU A 870 8.94 -47.29 -7.09
N ARG A 871 8.12 -46.64 -6.24
CA ARG A 871 7.74 -45.23 -6.38
C ARG A 871 8.72 -44.33 -5.60
N GLY A 872 9.17 -43.27 -6.26
CA GLY A 872 10.05 -42.27 -5.64
C GLY A 872 9.27 -41.38 -4.66
N VAL A 873 9.81 -41.17 -3.46
CA VAL A 873 9.16 -40.37 -2.41
C VAL A 873 9.94 -39.08 -2.16
N GLY A 874 9.24 -37.95 -2.18
CA GLY A 874 9.76 -36.65 -1.76
C GLY A 874 9.17 -36.25 -0.41
N ILE A 875 10.03 -35.90 0.55
CA ILE A 875 9.60 -35.47 1.89
C ILE A 875 9.93 -33.99 2.05
N PHE A 876 8.97 -33.21 2.52
CA PHE A 876 9.07 -31.77 2.71
C PHE A 876 8.87 -31.45 4.19
N PHE A 877 9.78 -30.65 4.76
CA PHE A 877 9.73 -30.21 6.16
C PHE A 877 9.73 -28.67 6.20
N SER A 878 8.97 -28.08 7.12
CA SER A 878 9.09 -26.66 7.47
C SER A 878 10.20 -26.51 8.51
N GLN A 879 11.28 -25.81 8.16
CA GLN A 879 12.31 -25.38 9.12
C GLN A 879 11.97 -24.03 9.74
#